data_AF-N2JTQ6-F1
#
_entry.id   AF-N2JTQ6-F1
#
_cell.length_a   1.000
_cell.length_b   1.000
_cell.length_c   1.000
_cell.angle_alpha   90.00
_cell.angle_beta   90.00
_cell.angle_gamma   90.00
#
_symmetry.space_group_name_H-M   'P 1'
#
loop_
_entity.id
_entity.type
_entity.pdbx_description
1 polymer ?
#
loop_
_entity_poly.entity_id
_entity_poly.type
_entity_poly.pdbx_seq_one_letter_code
_entity_poly.pdbx_strand_id
1 'polypeptide(L)'
;MISIYPSKLEGEPLEKHYTESVMTLDKWLSINVKSYERRTSPPISIEINGLLIDPEQWDSKLFSPEDDVRIYPEPKGLEAATVAIVAAAAAAAVVAAVIFLRPNVKTPGSFDQQGKTLNLARSKGNQVKIGDIIREAAGKNRIYPDYLLPPRHYFENTRIQWAELLLCVGVGEFQIDPGAVKVGETSLASLGNTASYKIFGPGQDLSGETAADWWHPSTEVGSTSTGGAGLTLKSTFAIDEQPTADTFLFSGYQISVPTGAGWFPIGWQPGLIARVEVMYPYTYTSPGNGGATIISGPHVAMINPYVGMPIEITGDNAGSYVVASYQPFEEGGLGEDDTPATMTLNYASGAPANGLQTGNLYSCIGHQGLRYRITSVSDDAVSDDDPKTENHGPSTITVERLTATGTADDEWPGFDTFNSATPVITLDASTIEGDWAGPFAACPEDEVTNTLEIDVFFPQGLVNFNTKKGTKNPFSCTIELQYRDMATLGAWQSVRFRYTNNTSDQLGYTERVNLPSSIRAEVRMRRIGQESTSTDKYDRVQWYALKARLNKAPKAYQGVTVMTVYIRGGDQLSAQSESQVSVVATRKLPRLIGGSWTKPVATRDIVPWVGYVAKSIGYVDDDFDLDELERLGKVWSDRRDYFDYAVEDSSTVKECISDALTAGFAEFTLERGKLKPVRDEPRSVYGQMYSPQNMTEALKRSFTLPSPDDYDGVDIKYTDEKTYADETVKCRLPGDEGNTVKEITLNGVTNRDRAWRIGMRRRREYAYRTKSYNFSTELAALNSGYLSYDVVADDVPGYAQSAILEDFMAIDGMSVLVSSEPLQWQEDQQHVVLLRRPNGSTSGPWPASKLDDYRMTIGDLDFVPDTSWEIDPPHLLFGTMKRSGYPVLITSIEPGEYTADVEAVGYDERVYADDNNVAPEDA
;
A
#
# COMPACT_ATOMS: atom_id res chain seq x y z
N MET A 1 -36.68 39.56 5.86
CA MET A 1 -35.72 40.69 5.81
C MET A 1 -34.51 40.25 4.99
N ILE A 2 -33.97 41.11 4.12
CA ILE A 2 -32.79 40.79 3.30
C ILE A 2 -31.65 41.72 3.70
N SER A 3 -30.50 41.18 4.06
CA SER A 3 -29.33 41.93 4.54
C SER A 3 -28.12 41.62 3.66
N ILE A 4 -27.51 42.65 3.08
CA ILE A 4 -26.31 42.52 2.24
C ILE A 4 -25.11 42.89 3.09
N TYR A 5 -24.16 41.97 3.26
CA TYR A 5 -22.97 42.16 4.08
C TYR A 5 -21.74 42.42 3.20
N PRO A 6 -20.70 43.10 3.71
CA PRO A 6 -19.46 43.29 2.96
C PRO A 6 -18.67 41.98 2.82
N SER A 7 -18.79 41.07 3.78
CA SER A 7 -18.15 39.75 3.81
C SER A 7 -18.84 38.85 4.86
N LYS A 8 -18.41 37.59 5.00
CA LYS A 8 -18.86 36.66 6.06
C LYS A 8 -18.23 36.94 7.45
N LEU A 9 -17.38 37.97 7.58
CA LEU A 9 -16.84 38.40 8.86
C LEU A 9 -17.94 39.07 9.71
N GLU A 10 -17.81 38.99 11.04
CA GLU A 10 -18.76 39.67 11.94
C GLU A 10 -18.77 41.19 11.68
N GLY A 11 -19.94 41.71 11.30
CA GLY A 11 -20.14 43.11 10.97
C GLY A 11 -21.61 43.44 10.72
N GLU A 12 -21.92 44.74 10.62
CA GLU A 12 -23.25 45.21 10.24
C GLU A 12 -23.45 45.10 8.71
N PRO A 13 -24.67 44.84 8.22
CA PRO A 13 -24.93 44.78 6.79
C PRO A 13 -24.82 46.18 6.16
N LEU A 14 -24.25 46.24 4.96
CA LEU A 14 -24.14 47.43 4.12
C LEU A 14 -25.52 47.95 3.68
N GLU A 15 -26.45 47.02 3.42
CA GLU A 15 -27.79 47.35 2.94
C GLU A 15 -28.83 46.40 3.52
N LYS A 16 -30.03 46.93 3.80
CA LYS A 16 -31.18 46.15 4.28
C LYS A 16 -32.39 46.42 3.38
N HIS A 17 -33.06 45.35 2.96
CA HIS A 17 -34.26 45.38 2.14
C HIS A 17 -35.40 44.59 2.78
N TYR A 18 -36.63 44.99 2.47
CA TYR A 18 -37.84 44.34 2.96
C TYR A 18 -38.73 43.93 1.78
N THR A 19 -39.34 42.75 1.88
CA THR A 19 -40.29 42.23 0.87
C THR A 19 -41.66 42.07 1.51
N GLU A 20 -42.72 42.36 0.75
CA GLU A 20 -44.12 42.24 1.23
C GLU A 20 -44.82 40.95 0.74
N SER A 21 -44.16 40.18 -0.12
CA SER A 21 -44.70 38.97 -0.74
C SER A 21 -43.66 37.87 -0.86
N VAL A 22 -44.11 36.61 -0.80
CA VAL A 22 -43.26 35.44 -1.06
C VAL A 22 -42.73 35.47 -2.49
N MET A 23 -41.42 35.31 -2.68
CA MET A 23 -40.77 35.27 -3.99
C MET A 23 -39.51 34.40 -3.97
N THR A 24 -38.93 34.16 -5.14
CA THR A 24 -37.66 33.42 -5.27
C THR A 24 -36.46 34.36 -5.18
N LEU A 25 -35.29 33.83 -4.83
CA LEU A 25 -34.04 34.60 -4.79
C LEU A 25 -33.72 35.23 -6.15
N ASP A 26 -33.86 34.46 -7.22
CA ASP A 26 -33.62 34.90 -8.61
C ASP A 26 -34.57 36.05 -9.02
N LYS A 27 -35.86 35.94 -8.65
CA LYS A 27 -36.85 37.01 -8.91
C LYS A 27 -36.52 38.28 -8.13
N TRP A 28 -36.04 38.16 -6.89
CA TRP A 28 -35.66 39.34 -6.12
C TRP A 28 -34.41 40.02 -6.71
N LEU A 29 -33.38 39.24 -7.07
CA LEU A 29 -32.13 39.73 -7.65
C LEU A 29 -32.36 40.41 -9.00
N SER A 30 -33.16 39.81 -9.89
CA SER A 30 -33.47 40.38 -11.21
C SER A 30 -34.24 41.70 -11.15
N ILE A 31 -34.99 41.95 -10.08
CA ILE A 31 -35.71 43.23 -9.88
C ILE A 31 -34.78 44.31 -9.31
N ASN A 32 -33.91 43.94 -8.35
CA ASN A 32 -33.20 44.91 -7.52
C ASN A 32 -31.74 45.14 -7.95
N VAL A 33 -31.14 44.25 -8.73
CA VAL A 33 -29.74 44.33 -9.14
C VAL A 33 -29.66 44.53 -10.66
N LYS A 34 -29.31 45.76 -11.09
CA LYS A 34 -29.34 46.20 -12.51
C LYS A 34 -28.53 45.33 -13.47
N SER A 35 -27.46 44.69 -13.01
CA SER A 35 -26.57 43.85 -13.82
C SER A 35 -26.66 42.37 -13.45
N TYR A 36 -27.75 41.96 -12.79
CA TYR A 36 -27.93 40.56 -12.44
C TYR A 36 -28.23 39.71 -13.68
N GLU A 37 -27.45 38.66 -13.82
CA GLU A 37 -27.72 37.56 -14.73
C GLU A 37 -27.53 36.25 -13.97
N ARG A 38 -28.32 35.25 -14.33
CA ARG A 38 -28.20 33.92 -13.73
C ARG A 38 -26.90 33.28 -14.22
N ARG A 39 -26.07 32.85 -13.28
CA ARG A 39 -24.81 32.14 -13.54
C ARG A 39 -24.83 30.81 -12.79
N THR A 40 -24.21 29.79 -13.34
CA THR A 40 -23.92 28.53 -12.62
C THR A 40 -22.97 28.77 -11.44
N SER A 41 -22.18 29.85 -11.50
CA SER A 41 -21.22 30.24 -10.48
C SER A 41 -21.30 31.75 -10.20
N PRO A 42 -22.26 32.22 -9.39
CA PRO A 42 -22.44 33.64 -9.10
C PRO A 42 -21.37 34.16 -8.11
N PRO A 43 -20.94 35.43 -8.20
CA PRO A 43 -19.92 36.03 -7.33
C PRO A 43 -20.45 36.44 -5.94
N ILE A 44 -21.55 35.81 -5.50
CA ILE A 44 -22.21 36.06 -4.22
C ILE A 44 -22.72 34.73 -3.67
N SER A 45 -22.76 34.60 -2.35
CA SER A 45 -23.44 33.51 -1.64
C SER A 45 -24.68 34.04 -0.92
N ILE A 46 -25.70 33.20 -0.81
CA ILE A 46 -26.98 33.58 -0.20
C ILE A 46 -27.40 32.54 0.84
N GLU A 47 -27.65 33.01 2.05
CA GLU A 47 -28.20 32.21 3.15
C GLU A 47 -29.65 32.59 3.40
N ILE A 48 -30.49 31.61 3.72
CA ILE A 48 -31.85 31.82 4.24
C ILE A 48 -31.91 31.17 5.63
N ASN A 49 -32.20 31.96 6.66
CA ASN A 49 -32.25 31.53 8.06
C ASN A 49 -30.97 30.78 8.51
N GLY A 50 -29.81 31.24 8.02
CA GLY A 50 -28.51 30.63 8.31
C GLY A 50 -28.16 29.39 7.49
N LEU A 51 -28.99 29.00 6.50
CA LEU A 51 -28.70 27.89 5.59
C LEU A 51 -28.27 28.42 4.22
N LEU A 52 -27.07 28.04 3.79
CA LEU A 52 -26.53 28.36 2.46
C LEU A 52 -27.37 27.70 1.37
N ILE A 53 -27.79 28.47 0.37
CA ILE A 53 -28.60 27.99 -0.76
C ILE A 53 -27.74 27.87 -1.99
N ASP A 54 -27.71 26.66 -2.57
CA ASP A 54 -27.02 26.37 -3.82
C ASP A 54 -27.54 27.29 -4.96
N PRO A 55 -26.65 27.96 -5.72
CA PRO A 55 -27.01 28.76 -6.89
C PRO A 55 -27.98 28.10 -7.87
N GLU A 56 -27.91 26.76 -8.04
CA GLU A 56 -28.83 26.03 -8.92
C GLU A 56 -30.29 26.15 -8.46
N GLN A 57 -30.51 26.33 -7.16
CA GLN A 57 -31.83 26.37 -6.52
C GLN A 57 -32.42 27.78 -6.41
N TRP A 58 -31.72 28.85 -6.82
CA TRP A 58 -32.18 30.23 -6.61
C TRP A 58 -33.48 30.58 -7.34
N ASP A 59 -33.81 29.87 -8.42
CA ASP A 59 -35.02 30.05 -9.21
C ASP A 59 -36.26 29.36 -8.63
N SER A 60 -36.06 28.40 -7.75
CA SER A 60 -37.09 27.51 -7.22
C SER A 60 -37.23 27.63 -5.70
N LYS A 61 -36.18 28.10 -5.02
CA LYS A 61 -36.19 28.37 -3.58
C LYS A 61 -36.97 29.65 -3.28
N LEU A 62 -38.11 29.49 -2.62
CA LEU A 62 -38.94 30.58 -2.12
C LEU A 62 -38.48 31.03 -0.74
N PHE A 63 -38.55 32.34 -0.50
CA PHE A 63 -38.45 32.94 0.83
C PHE A 63 -39.65 33.85 1.10
N SER A 64 -40.05 33.94 2.36
CA SER A 64 -41.14 34.75 2.87
C SER A 64 -40.62 36.05 3.51
N PRO A 65 -41.47 37.06 3.72
CA PRO A 65 -41.10 38.29 4.43
C PRO A 65 -40.49 38.06 5.83
N GLU A 66 -40.88 36.95 6.48
CA GLU A 66 -40.44 36.56 7.82
C GLU A 66 -39.04 35.91 7.85
N ASP A 67 -38.53 35.46 6.71
CA ASP A 67 -37.22 34.81 6.60
C ASP A 67 -36.07 35.82 6.64
N ASP A 68 -34.95 35.46 7.29
CA ASP A 68 -33.70 36.22 7.29
C ASP A 68 -32.84 35.78 6.11
N VAL A 69 -32.76 36.61 5.07
CA VAL A 69 -31.96 36.35 3.88
C VAL A 69 -30.67 37.17 3.98
N ARG A 70 -29.51 36.52 3.92
CA ARG A 70 -28.21 37.18 3.98
C ARG A 70 -27.44 36.96 2.69
N ILE A 71 -26.90 38.02 2.12
CA ILE A 71 -26.15 37.98 0.87
C ILE A 71 -24.72 38.46 1.14
N TYR A 72 -23.74 37.68 0.70
CA TYR A 72 -22.31 37.99 0.86
C TYR A 72 -21.62 38.00 -0.50
N PRO A 73 -20.84 39.05 -0.83
CA PRO A 73 -19.91 39.03 -1.96
C PRO A 73 -18.84 37.97 -1.71
N GLU A 74 -18.62 37.10 -2.69
CA GLU A 74 -17.56 36.08 -2.63
C GLU A 74 -16.72 36.10 -3.90
N PRO A 75 -15.42 36.42 -3.81
CA PRO A 75 -14.48 36.03 -4.86
C PRO A 75 -14.36 34.50 -4.81
N LYS A 76 -14.84 33.80 -5.84
CA LYS A 76 -14.73 32.34 -5.87
C LYS A 76 -13.26 31.91 -5.99
N GLY A 77 -12.89 30.92 -5.17
CA GLY A 77 -11.51 30.39 -5.04
C GLY A 77 -11.01 30.12 -3.60
N LEU A 78 -11.80 30.42 -2.56
CA LEU A 78 -11.37 30.43 -1.15
C LEU A 78 -12.33 29.73 -0.16
N GLU A 79 -13.13 28.74 -0.60
CA GLU A 79 -14.13 28.09 0.28
C GLU A 79 -13.57 27.18 1.41
N ALA A 80 -12.25 27.24 1.68
CA ALA A 80 -11.62 26.52 2.81
C ALA A 80 -10.73 27.40 3.71
N ALA A 81 -10.77 28.74 3.60
CA ALA A 81 -9.79 29.60 4.28
C ALA A 81 -10.39 30.75 5.12
N THR A 82 -11.55 30.54 5.76
CA THR A 82 -12.06 31.47 6.78
C THR A 82 -11.83 30.93 8.19
N VAL A 83 -10.55 30.91 8.63
CA VAL A 83 -10.15 31.14 10.03
C VAL A 83 -8.76 31.80 10.03
N ALA A 84 -8.67 32.93 10.75
CA ALA A 84 -7.47 33.70 11.11
C ALA A 84 -6.85 34.60 10.04
N ILE A 85 -7.18 35.91 10.09
CA ILE A 85 -6.24 37.04 10.21
C ILE A 85 -7.05 38.23 10.78
N VAL A 86 -6.87 38.51 12.08
CA VAL A 86 -7.03 39.85 12.67
C VAL A 86 -5.97 39.97 13.75
N ALA A 87 -4.93 40.76 13.48
CA ALA A 87 -4.16 41.48 14.49
C ALA A 87 -3.33 42.56 13.80
N ALA A 88 -3.96 43.71 13.55
CA ALA A 88 -3.23 44.94 13.31
C ALA A 88 -2.96 45.67 14.64
N ALA A 89 -1.85 46.40 14.67
CA ALA A 89 -1.39 47.36 15.67
C ALA A 89 -0.59 46.86 16.89
N ALA A 90 0.72 46.68 16.69
CA ALA A 90 1.73 47.18 17.64
C ALA A 90 3.05 47.48 16.90
N ALA A 91 3.67 48.60 17.26
CA ALA A 91 4.75 49.28 16.58
C ALA A 91 6.07 48.50 16.43
N ALA A 92 6.82 48.88 15.39
CA ALA A 92 8.28 48.97 15.30
C ALA A 92 9.14 47.73 15.65
N ALA A 93 9.97 47.36 14.67
CA ALA A 93 11.08 46.39 14.69
C ALA A 93 10.68 44.91 14.41
N VAL A 94 10.82 44.48 13.15
CA VAL A 94 11.67 43.37 12.65
C VAL A 94 11.57 43.35 11.12
N VAL A 95 12.50 44.02 10.41
CA VAL A 95 12.60 44.00 8.93
C VAL A 95 13.47 42.82 8.46
N ALA A 96 13.16 41.61 8.93
CA ALA A 96 13.76 40.38 8.41
C ALA A 96 12.81 39.17 8.42
N ALA A 97 11.54 39.35 8.81
CA ALA A 97 10.63 38.23 9.09
C ALA A 97 9.32 38.22 8.29
N VAL A 98 8.86 39.35 7.74
CA VAL A 98 7.46 39.46 7.29
C VAL A 98 7.19 38.85 5.90
N ILE A 99 8.20 38.67 5.05
CA ILE A 99 7.93 38.20 3.67
C ILE A 99 7.95 36.66 3.54
N PHE A 100 8.44 35.88 4.53
CA PHE A 100 8.57 34.41 4.35
C PHE A 100 8.55 33.54 5.60
N LEU A 101 8.11 34.05 6.75
CA LEU A 101 7.70 33.17 7.85
C LEU A 101 6.25 32.77 7.66
N ARG A 102 6.00 31.75 6.83
CA ARG A 102 4.91 30.83 7.17
C ARG A 102 5.43 30.03 8.38
N PRO A 103 4.90 30.21 9.61
CA PRO A 103 5.06 29.15 10.58
C PRO A 103 4.41 27.89 9.99
N ASN A 104 5.05 26.74 10.18
CA ASN A 104 4.31 25.48 10.09
C ASN A 104 3.04 25.66 10.92
N VAL A 105 1.88 25.67 10.26
CA VAL A 105 0.60 25.64 10.94
C VAL A 105 0.54 24.27 11.62
N LYS A 106 0.93 24.23 12.89
CA LYS A 106 0.55 23.13 13.77
C LYS A 106 -0.95 23.28 13.99
N THR A 107 -1.72 22.43 13.34
CA THR A 107 -3.14 22.22 13.60
C THR A 107 -3.33 21.91 15.09
N PRO A 108 -4.13 22.67 15.85
CA PRO A 108 -4.44 22.33 17.24
C PRO A 108 -5.49 21.20 17.32
N GLY A 109 -5.11 20.08 17.98
CA GLY A 109 -5.95 19.12 18.72
C GLY A 109 -7.09 18.43 17.97
N SER A 110 -6.89 17.20 17.46
CA SER A 110 -7.06 15.92 18.18
C SER A 110 -8.42 15.26 17.94
N PHE A 111 -8.42 14.27 17.05
CA PHE A 111 -9.07 12.99 17.35
C PHE A 111 -7.95 11.96 17.49
N ASP A 112 -7.95 11.22 18.59
CA ASP A 112 -7.05 10.11 18.88
C ASP A 112 -7.14 9.05 17.77
N GLN A 113 -6.18 9.06 16.85
CA GLN A 113 -5.67 7.85 16.24
C GLN A 113 -4.16 7.87 16.45
N GLN A 114 -3.68 6.79 17.04
CA GLN A 114 -2.29 6.48 17.34
C GLN A 114 -1.38 6.91 16.17
N GLY A 115 -0.73 8.08 16.32
CA GLY A 115 0.02 8.70 15.24
C GLY A 115 1.18 7.80 14.78
N LYS A 116 1.20 7.48 13.47
CA LYS A 116 2.44 7.04 12.81
C LYS A 116 3.52 8.06 13.14
N THR A 117 4.63 7.60 13.72
CA THR A 117 5.78 8.45 14.05
C THR A 117 6.22 9.25 12.82
N LEU A 118 6.42 10.57 13.00
CA LEU A 118 7.07 11.45 12.03
C LEU A 118 8.38 10.80 11.55
N ASN A 119 8.55 10.68 10.23
CA ASN A 119 9.77 10.17 9.57
C ASN A 119 10.15 8.72 9.91
N LEU A 120 9.28 7.76 9.60
CA LEU A 120 9.78 6.49 9.06
C LEU A 120 10.24 6.78 7.63
N ALA A 121 11.54 7.01 7.44
CA ALA A 121 12.18 7.03 6.14
C ALA A 121 11.56 5.94 5.26
N ARG A 122 10.78 6.36 4.24
CA ARG A 122 9.98 5.56 3.29
C ARG A 122 10.26 4.07 3.49
N SER A 123 9.46 3.40 4.33
CA SER A 123 9.72 1.98 4.59
C SER A 123 9.78 1.29 3.23
N LYS A 124 10.95 0.80 2.86
CA LYS A 124 11.14 0.15 1.57
C LYS A 124 10.32 -1.12 1.61
N GLY A 125 9.14 -1.09 1.01
CA GLY A 125 8.18 -2.19 1.04
C GLY A 125 6.80 -1.76 0.55
N ASN A 126 6.11 -2.69 -0.11
CA ASN A 126 4.71 -2.58 -0.47
C ASN A 126 3.85 -2.64 0.80
N GLN A 127 2.85 -1.77 0.90
CA GLN A 127 2.03 -1.64 2.11
C GLN A 127 0.55 -1.80 1.81
N VAL A 128 -0.22 -2.17 2.84
CA VAL A 128 -1.68 -2.05 2.85
C VAL A 128 -2.04 -0.70 3.45
N LYS A 129 -2.64 0.18 2.65
CA LYS A 129 -2.99 1.57 3.02
C LYS A 129 -4.52 1.77 3.03
N ILE A 130 -5.21 1.10 3.95
CA ILE A 130 -6.68 1.18 4.05
C ILE A 130 -7.08 2.53 4.67
N GLY A 131 -7.88 3.32 3.95
CA GLY A 131 -8.39 4.63 4.41
C GLY A 131 -7.40 5.79 4.23
N ASP A 132 -6.14 5.50 3.89
CA ASP A 132 -5.14 6.51 3.54
C ASP A 132 -5.40 7.06 2.12
N ILE A 133 -4.80 8.21 1.79
CA ILE A 133 -4.88 8.82 0.47
C ILE A 133 -4.15 7.94 -0.56
N ILE A 134 -4.80 7.72 -1.71
CA ILE A 134 -4.16 7.06 -2.85
C ILE A 134 -3.12 8.02 -3.43
N ARG A 135 -1.88 7.54 -3.57
CA ARG A 135 -0.76 8.31 -4.10
C ARG A 135 -1.10 9.04 -5.40
N GLU A 136 -0.85 10.34 -5.40
CA GLU A 136 -0.85 11.19 -6.58
C GLU A 136 0.57 11.68 -6.87
N ALA A 137 1.15 11.24 -7.99
CA ALA A 137 2.54 11.55 -8.30
C ALA A 137 2.66 12.49 -9.50
N ALA A 138 3.45 13.56 -9.34
CA ALA A 138 3.91 14.49 -10.36
C ALA A 138 5.27 14.04 -10.91
N GLY A 139 5.49 14.18 -12.22
CA GLY A 139 6.79 13.87 -12.81
C GLY A 139 7.21 12.41 -12.66
N LYS A 140 8.51 12.18 -12.46
CA LYS A 140 9.18 10.87 -12.42
C LYS A 140 9.55 10.49 -10.98
N ASN A 141 8.91 9.45 -10.46
CA ASN A 141 9.12 9.00 -9.08
C ASN A 141 9.55 7.53 -9.03
N ARG A 142 10.36 7.19 -8.01
CA ARG A 142 10.48 5.79 -7.54
C ARG A 142 9.34 5.52 -6.58
N ILE A 143 8.46 4.62 -6.96
CA ILE A 143 7.24 4.27 -6.24
C ILE A 143 7.38 2.85 -5.70
N TYR A 144 6.95 2.65 -4.45
CA TYR A 144 6.65 1.33 -3.89
C TYR A 144 5.13 1.17 -3.91
N PRO A 145 4.59 0.43 -4.89
CA PRO A 145 3.14 0.30 -5.06
C PRO A 145 2.45 -0.31 -3.84
N ASP A 146 1.19 0.05 -3.61
CA ASP A 146 0.42 -0.39 -2.44
C ASP A 146 -0.40 -1.65 -2.77
N TYR A 147 -0.56 -2.58 -1.82
CA TYR A 147 -1.34 -3.79 -2.02
C TYR A 147 -2.84 -3.47 -2.16
N LEU A 148 -3.46 -3.96 -3.24
CA LEU A 148 -4.91 -3.90 -3.43
C LEU A 148 -5.63 -5.13 -2.88
N LEU A 149 -4.95 -6.28 -2.89
CA LEU A 149 -5.41 -7.55 -2.34
C LEU A 149 -4.27 -8.21 -1.56
N PRO A 150 -4.58 -9.13 -0.62
CA PRO A 150 -3.55 -9.92 0.06
C PRO A 150 -2.68 -10.69 -0.95
N PRO A 151 -1.34 -10.74 -0.76
CA PRO A 151 -0.47 -11.59 -1.55
C PRO A 151 -0.90 -13.05 -1.54
N ARG A 152 -1.00 -13.68 -2.71
CA ARG A 152 -1.30 -15.11 -2.81
C ARG A 152 0.00 -15.89 -3.00
N HIS A 153 0.31 -16.76 -2.05
CA HIS A 153 1.40 -17.73 -2.20
C HIS A 153 0.82 -19.11 -2.51
N TYR A 154 1.42 -19.86 -3.43
CA TYR A 154 1.00 -21.24 -3.71
C TYR A 154 2.16 -22.07 -4.26
N PHE A 155 2.11 -23.37 -4.06
CA PHE A 155 3.06 -24.33 -4.63
C PHE A 155 2.56 -24.79 -6.00
N GLU A 156 3.27 -24.45 -7.07
CA GLU A 156 3.00 -24.99 -8.42
C GLU A 156 3.36 -26.48 -8.49
N ASN A 157 4.41 -26.87 -7.78
CA ASN A 157 4.80 -28.25 -7.54
C ASN A 157 5.48 -28.36 -6.18
N THR A 158 6.03 -29.54 -5.88
CA THR A 158 6.55 -29.85 -4.55
C THR A 158 7.71 -28.98 -4.08
N ARG A 159 8.37 -28.23 -4.96
CA ARG A 159 9.56 -27.40 -4.66
C ARG A 159 9.48 -25.96 -5.13
N ILE A 160 8.53 -25.62 -5.99
CA ILE A 160 8.39 -24.28 -6.55
C ILE A 160 7.18 -23.62 -5.92
N GLN A 161 7.44 -22.54 -5.17
CA GLN A 161 6.41 -21.63 -4.69
C GLN A 161 6.31 -20.44 -5.64
N TRP A 162 5.12 -19.89 -5.80
CA TRP A 162 4.87 -18.63 -6.51
C TRP A 162 4.18 -17.65 -5.56
N ALA A 163 4.52 -16.38 -5.70
CA ALA A 163 3.85 -15.24 -5.08
C ALA A 163 3.18 -14.41 -6.19
N GLU A 164 1.87 -14.18 -6.07
CA GLU A 164 1.08 -13.33 -6.94
C GLU A 164 0.67 -12.07 -6.16
N LEU A 165 1.00 -10.89 -6.70
CA LEU A 165 0.75 -9.60 -6.08
C LEU A 165 -0.12 -8.74 -7.00
N LEU A 166 -1.15 -8.09 -6.43
CA LEU A 166 -1.90 -7.03 -7.09
C LEU A 166 -1.61 -5.70 -6.41
N LEU A 167 -1.04 -4.76 -7.15
CA LEU A 167 -0.50 -3.53 -6.61
C LEU A 167 -1.06 -2.28 -7.30
N CYS A 168 -1.33 -1.23 -6.53
CA CYS A 168 -1.70 0.10 -7.00
C CYS A 168 -0.46 0.99 -7.12
N VAL A 169 -0.17 1.49 -8.31
CA VAL A 169 0.95 2.42 -8.55
C VAL A 169 0.57 3.83 -8.07
N GLY A 170 -0.66 4.28 -8.39
CA GLY A 170 -1.19 5.59 -8.01
C GLY A 170 -2.35 6.03 -8.89
N VAL A 171 -2.92 7.20 -8.60
CA VAL A 171 -4.00 7.82 -9.37
C VAL A 171 -3.55 8.13 -10.79
N GLY A 172 -4.43 7.87 -11.76
CA GLY A 172 -4.37 8.04 -13.22
C GLY A 172 -3.34 7.16 -13.95
N GLU A 173 -2.89 7.58 -15.15
CA GLU A 173 -1.91 6.88 -15.97
C GLU A 173 -0.44 7.21 -15.69
N PHE A 174 0.41 6.20 -15.88
CA PHE A 174 1.86 6.31 -15.79
C PHE A 174 2.55 5.67 -17.00
N GLN A 175 3.70 6.21 -17.37
CA GLN A 175 4.70 5.52 -18.18
C GLN A 175 5.73 4.91 -17.24
N ILE A 176 5.83 3.58 -17.25
CA ILE A 176 6.75 2.83 -16.38
C ILE A 176 7.92 2.35 -17.23
N ASP A 177 9.14 2.59 -16.77
CA ASP A 177 10.34 2.07 -17.43
C ASP A 177 10.49 0.58 -17.13
N PRO A 178 10.44 -0.31 -18.16
CA PRO A 178 10.53 -1.75 -17.95
C PRO A 178 11.83 -2.19 -17.26
N GLY A 179 12.94 -1.48 -17.47
CA GLY A 179 14.23 -1.78 -16.84
C GLY A 179 14.28 -1.40 -15.35
N ALA A 180 13.36 -0.54 -14.92
CA ALA A 180 13.32 0.02 -13.58
C ALA A 180 12.19 -0.57 -12.69
N VAL A 181 11.55 -1.65 -13.15
CA VAL A 181 10.72 -2.49 -12.28
C VAL A 181 11.63 -3.45 -11.54
N LYS A 182 11.62 -3.39 -10.20
CA LYS A 182 12.53 -4.14 -9.32
C LYS A 182 11.78 -4.86 -8.21
N VAL A 183 12.34 -5.96 -7.72
CA VAL A 183 12.02 -6.60 -6.43
C VAL A 183 13.27 -6.51 -5.56
N GLY A 184 13.18 -5.82 -4.42
CA GLY A 184 14.38 -5.37 -3.70
C GLY A 184 15.21 -4.44 -4.58
N GLU A 185 16.47 -4.83 -4.84
CA GLU A 185 17.34 -4.11 -5.79
C GLU A 185 17.52 -4.81 -7.15
N THR A 186 16.93 -6.00 -7.31
CA THR A 186 17.03 -6.83 -8.52
C THR A 186 15.96 -6.44 -9.52
N SER A 187 16.33 -6.18 -10.78
CA SER A 187 15.38 -5.93 -11.86
C SER A 187 14.59 -7.19 -12.21
N LEU A 188 13.26 -7.10 -12.37
CA LEU A 188 12.44 -8.26 -12.75
C LEU A 188 12.84 -8.80 -14.12
N ALA A 189 13.27 -7.93 -15.04
CA ALA A 189 13.75 -8.34 -16.35
C ALA A 189 14.97 -9.27 -16.27
N SER A 190 15.80 -9.15 -15.23
CA SER A 190 16.98 -10.00 -15.02
C SER A 190 16.65 -11.40 -14.50
N LEU A 191 15.44 -11.59 -13.96
CA LEU A 191 14.97 -12.87 -13.42
C LEU A 191 14.41 -13.80 -14.52
N GLY A 192 14.26 -13.32 -15.76
CA GLY A 192 13.80 -14.12 -16.88
C GLY A 192 12.44 -14.76 -16.60
N ASN A 193 12.33 -16.09 -16.69
CA ASN A 193 11.06 -16.79 -16.48
C ASN A 193 10.69 -17.00 -14.99
N THR A 194 11.50 -16.51 -14.04
CA THR A 194 11.21 -16.63 -12.60
C THR A 194 10.50 -15.41 -12.02
N ALA A 195 10.30 -14.35 -12.81
CA ALA A 195 9.39 -13.26 -12.46
C ALA A 195 8.75 -12.64 -13.70
N SER A 196 7.50 -12.19 -13.57
CA SER A 196 6.84 -11.42 -14.62
C SER A 196 5.92 -10.37 -14.01
N TYR A 197 5.56 -9.36 -14.78
CA TYR A 197 4.61 -8.34 -14.37
C TYR A 197 3.80 -7.84 -15.56
N LYS A 198 2.66 -7.22 -15.27
CA LYS A 198 1.82 -6.59 -16.27
C LYS A 198 1.20 -5.32 -15.70
N ILE A 199 1.09 -4.28 -16.53
CA ILE A 199 0.59 -2.96 -16.12
C ILE A 199 -0.77 -2.75 -16.76
N PHE A 200 -1.69 -2.24 -15.96
CA PHE A 200 -3.06 -1.94 -16.33
C PHE A 200 -3.33 -0.47 -16.08
N GLY A 201 -3.75 0.24 -17.12
CA GLY A 201 -4.21 1.61 -17.00
C GLY A 201 -5.53 1.71 -16.23
N PRO A 202 -5.96 2.94 -15.87
CA PRO A 202 -7.25 3.19 -15.25
C PRO A 202 -8.41 2.50 -15.97
N GLY A 203 -9.19 1.72 -15.22
CA GLY A 203 -10.39 1.04 -15.70
C GLY A 203 -10.16 -0.16 -16.62
N GLN A 204 -8.92 -0.59 -16.84
CA GLN A 204 -8.64 -1.79 -17.64
C GLN A 204 -9.09 -3.07 -16.92
N ASP A 205 -9.50 -4.06 -17.72
CA ASP A 205 -10.02 -5.34 -17.24
C ASP A 205 -8.89 -6.25 -16.71
N LEU A 206 -9.13 -6.80 -15.52
CA LEU A 206 -8.27 -7.73 -14.79
C LEU A 206 -8.87 -9.14 -14.72
N SER A 207 -9.99 -9.41 -15.40
CA SER A 207 -10.68 -10.70 -15.34
C SER A 207 -9.81 -11.92 -15.69
N GLY A 208 -8.79 -11.74 -16.53
CA GLY A 208 -7.84 -12.78 -16.92
C GLY A 208 -6.61 -12.94 -16.01
N GLU A 209 -6.48 -12.14 -14.95
CA GLU A 209 -5.30 -12.15 -14.07
C GLU A 209 -5.59 -12.88 -12.76
N THR A 210 -4.83 -13.94 -12.46
CA THR A 210 -5.00 -14.71 -11.22
C THR A 210 -4.60 -13.91 -9.98
N ALA A 211 -3.64 -12.98 -10.12
CA ALA A 211 -3.30 -12.03 -9.06
C ALA A 211 -4.47 -11.12 -8.65
N ALA A 212 -5.49 -10.95 -9.51
CA ALA A 212 -6.70 -10.18 -9.21
C ALA A 212 -7.82 -11.03 -8.58
N ASP A 213 -7.56 -12.30 -8.26
CA ASP A 213 -8.44 -13.10 -7.43
C ASP A 213 -8.15 -12.85 -5.95
N TRP A 214 -9.19 -12.53 -5.18
CA TRP A 214 -9.04 -12.30 -3.75
C TRP A 214 -8.97 -13.62 -2.99
N TRP A 215 -7.74 -14.05 -2.70
CA TRP A 215 -7.46 -15.13 -1.76
C TRP A 215 -7.27 -14.56 -0.37
N HIS A 216 -8.32 -14.67 0.45
CA HIS A 216 -8.27 -14.24 1.83
C HIS A 216 -7.54 -15.30 2.67
N PRO A 217 -6.38 -14.99 3.28
CA PRO A 217 -5.72 -15.89 4.20
C PRO A 217 -6.43 -15.93 5.56
N SER A 218 -6.68 -17.11 6.09
CA SER A 218 -7.14 -17.27 7.49
C SER A 218 -6.01 -16.86 8.44
N THR A 219 -6.35 -16.05 9.45
CA THR A 219 -5.41 -15.53 10.44
C THR A 219 -4.89 -16.59 11.40
N GLU A 220 -5.61 -17.70 11.53
CA GLU A 220 -5.37 -18.77 12.49
C GLU A 220 -4.39 -19.81 11.94
N VAL A 221 -4.21 -19.88 10.61
CA VAL A 221 -3.36 -20.86 9.94
C VAL A 221 -2.22 -20.16 9.20
N GLY A 222 -1.03 -20.21 9.77
CA GLY A 222 0.17 -19.58 9.21
C GLY A 222 1.39 -19.69 10.12
N SER A 223 2.44 -18.91 9.83
CA SER A 223 3.63 -18.83 10.67
C SER A 223 3.27 -18.42 12.09
N THR A 224 3.69 -19.20 13.09
CA THR A 224 3.48 -18.86 14.50
C THR A 224 4.37 -17.69 14.89
N SER A 225 3.95 -16.88 15.87
CA SER A 225 4.73 -15.79 16.48
C SER A 225 6.09 -16.19 17.06
N THR A 226 6.40 -17.49 17.04
CA THR A 226 7.67 -18.11 17.45
C THR A 226 8.57 -18.53 16.27
N GLY A 227 8.23 -18.20 15.02
CA GLY A 227 9.04 -18.50 13.84
C GLY A 227 8.90 -19.94 13.29
N GLY A 228 7.84 -20.66 13.66
CA GLY A 228 7.53 -21.99 13.11
C GLY A 228 6.82 -21.91 11.75
N ALA A 229 7.14 -22.84 10.84
CA ALA A 229 6.61 -22.93 9.47
C ALA A 229 5.20 -23.60 9.39
N GLY A 230 4.21 -23.08 10.13
CA GLY A 230 2.83 -23.58 10.12
C GLY A 230 2.48 -24.48 11.32
N LEU A 231 1.22 -24.94 11.38
CA LEU A 231 0.70 -25.77 12.47
C LEU A 231 1.07 -27.25 12.25
N THR A 232 1.94 -27.80 13.09
CA THR A 232 2.28 -29.23 13.03
C THR A 232 1.05 -30.09 13.37
N LEU A 233 0.67 -30.99 12.46
CA LEU A 233 -0.42 -31.92 12.72
C LEU A 233 0.09 -33.04 13.63
N LYS A 234 -0.51 -33.16 14.82
CA LYS A 234 -0.12 -34.15 15.82
C LYS A 234 -0.98 -35.40 15.72
N SER A 235 -0.40 -36.54 16.09
CA SER A 235 -1.17 -37.70 16.50
C SER A 235 -1.63 -37.53 17.95
N THR A 236 -2.86 -37.91 18.24
CA THR A 236 -3.57 -37.65 19.50
C THR A 236 -2.79 -38.16 20.71
N PHE A 237 -2.30 -39.41 20.69
CA PHE A 237 -1.40 -39.96 21.71
C PHE A 237 -0.54 -41.09 21.11
N ALA A 238 0.66 -41.32 21.64
CA ALA A 238 1.39 -42.56 21.40
C ALA A 238 0.65 -43.66 22.16
N ILE A 239 -0.06 -44.54 21.44
CA ILE A 239 -0.67 -45.73 22.02
C ILE A 239 0.40 -46.82 21.99
N ASP A 240 0.67 -47.47 23.12
CA ASP A 240 1.59 -48.62 23.08
C ASP A 240 1.00 -49.69 22.17
N GLU A 241 1.80 -50.09 21.17
CA GLU A 241 1.36 -51.01 20.12
C GLU A 241 1.30 -52.47 20.61
N GLN A 242 1.86 -52.77 21.79
CA GLN A 242 1.91 -54.12 22.37
C GLN A 242 1.31 -54.09 23.78
N PRO A 243 0.45 -55.07 24.13
CA PRO A 243 0.03 -55.26 25.51
C PRO A 243 1.18 -55.72 26.40
N THR A 244 1.16 -55.30 27.66
CA THR A 244 2.09 -55.76 28.69
C THR A 244 1.31 -56.67 29.65
N ALA A 245 1.29 -57.96 29.33
CA ALA A 245 0.69 -58.98 30.19
C ALA A 245 1.46 -60.30 30.14
N ASP A 246 1.47 -61.00 31.27
CA ASP A 246 2.16 -62.28 31.46
C ASP A 246 1.43 -63.46 30.79
N THR A 247 0.11 -63.34 30.60
CA THR A 247 -0.71 -64.38 29.99
C THR A 247 -2.00 -63.83 29.40
N PHE A 248 -2.50 -64.48 28.35
CA PHE A 248 -3.73 -64.13 27.66
C PHE A 248 -4.62 -65.35 27.48
N LEU A 249 -5.92 -65.17 27.71
CA LEU A 249 -6.97 -66.14 27.45
C LEU A 249 -7.68 -65.77 26.14
N PHE A 250 -7.58 -66.65 25.16
CA PHE A 250 -8.33 -66.59 23.92
C PHE A 250 -9.57 -67.47 24.08
N SER A 251 -10.76 -66.95 23.77
CA SER A 251 -12.01 -67.73 23.79
C SER A 251 -13.09 -67.04 22.97
N GLY A 252 -13.61 -67.74 21.94
CA GLY A 252 -14.54 -67.15 21.00
C GLY A 252 -13.97 -65.87 20.38
N TYR A 253 -14.73 -64.79 20.40
CA TYR A 253 -14.29 -63.50 19.86
C TYR A 253 -13.46 -62.67 20.84
N GLN A 254 -13.15 -63.18 22.03
CA GLN A 254 -12.51 -62.42 23.10
C GLN A 254 -11.06 -62.83 23.30
N ILE A 255 -10.23 -61.81 23.58
CA ILE A 255 -8.88 -61.95 24.11
C ILE A 255 -8.88 -61.22 25.44
N SER A 256 -8.67 -61.95 26.52
CA SER A 256 -8.73 -61.42 27.89
C SER A 256 -7.40 -61.61 28.61
N VAL A 257 -6.98 -60.63 29.39
CA VAL A 257 -5.87 -60.75 30.34
C VAL A 257 -6.46 -61.14 31.70
N PRO A 258 -6.07 -62.29 32.28
CA PRO A 258 -6.56 -62.70 33.60
C PRO A 258 -6.19 -61.69 34.70
N THR A 259 -7.02 -61.58 35.73
CA THR A 259 -6.80 -60.67 36.86
C THR A 259 -5.40 -60.83 37.46
N GLY A 260 -4.66 -59.73 37.54
CA GLY A 260 -3.30 -59.71 38.09
C GLY A 260 -2.18 -60.09 37.10
N ALA A 261 -2.50 -60.39 35.84
CA ALA A 261 -1.52 -60.74 34.80
C ALA A 261 -1.11 -59.56 33.91
N GLY A 262 -1.61 -58.35 34.13
CA GLY A 262 -1.34 -57.16 33.31
C GLY A 262 -2.59 -56.63 32.62
N TRP A 263 -2.40 -55.82 31.57
CA TRP A 263 -3.50 -55.15 30.87
C TRP A 263 -3.18 -54.92 29.39
N PHE A 264 -4.23 -54.70 28.58
CA PHE A 264 -4.02 -54.05 27.29
C PHE A 264 -3.64 -52.58 27.51
N PRO A 265 -2.93 -51.94 26.55
CA PRO A 265 -2.54 -50.55 26.68
C PRO A 265 -3.73 -49.61 26.73
N ILE A 266 -3.57 -48.51 27.46
CA ILE A 266 -4.57 -47.44 27.50
C ILE A 266 -4.78 -46.86 26.10
N GLY A 267 -6.04 -46.66 25.70
CA GLY A 267 -6.39 -46.16 24.37
C GLY A 267 -6.70 -47.23 23.31
N TRP A 268 -6.54 -48.52 23.63
CA TRP A 268 -7.11 -49.59 22.79
C TRP A 268 -8.64 -49.50 22.84
N GLN A 269 -9.27 -49.26 21.69
CA GLN A 269 -10.70 -49.00 21.56
C GLN A 269 -11.28 -49.64 20.29
N PRO A 270 -12.63 -49.73 20.16
CA PRO A 270 -13.26 -50.24 18.95
C PRO A 270 -12.80 -49.52 17.68
N GLY A 271 -12.61 -50.27 16.60
CA GLY A 271 -12.19 -49.77 15.29
C GLY A 271 -10.70 -49.95 14.98
N LEU A 272 -9.84 -50.09 16.00
CA LEU A 272 -8.41 -50.36 15.79
C LEU A 272 -8.20 -51.78 15.25
N ILE A 273 -7.17 -51.96 14.42
CA ILE A 273 -6.78 -53.26 13.89
C ILE A 273 -5.53 -53.75 14.62
N ALA A 274 -5.52 -55.01 15.03
CA ALA A 274 -4.36 -55.68 15.61
C ALA A 274 -3.97 -56.90 14.78
N ARG A 275 -2.66 -57.14 14.66
CA ARG A 275 -2.10 -58.43 14.26
C ARG A 275 -2.02 -59.32 15.49
N VAL A 276 -2.62 -60.51 15.41
CA VAL A 276 -2.68 -61.47 16.54
C VAL A 276 -2.04 -62.78 16.12
N GLU A 277 -0.93 -63.13 16.76
CA GLU A 277 -0.25 -64.42 16.61
C GLU A 277 -0.37 -65.21 17.91
N VAL A 278 -1.21 -66.25 17.86
CA VAL A 278 -1.39 -67.22 18.95
C VAL A 278 -1.07 -68.62 18.44
N MET A 279 -0.16 -69.29 19.12
CA MET A 279 0.41 -70.56 18.68
C MET A 279 -0.42 -71.73 19.22
N TYR A 280 -1.19 -72.39 18.34
CA TYR A 280 -1.96 -73.59 18.67
C TYR A 280 -1.20 -74.86 18.26
N PRO A 281 -1.39 -75.99 18.96
CA PRO A 281 -0.79 -77.26 18.57
C PRO A 281 -1.52 -77.88 17.36
N TYR A 282 -0.76 -78.24 16.33
CA TYR A 282 -1.23 -78.98 15.15
C TYR A 282 -0.34 -80.19 14.88
N THR A 283 -0.91 -81.24 14.31
CA THR A 283 -0.18 -82.42 13.86
C THR A 283 0.02 -82.37 12.35
N TYR A 284 1.28 -82.30 11.93
CA TYR A 284 1.72 -82.32 10.54
C TYR A 284 2.17 -83.72 10.16
N THR A 285 1.44 -84.40 9.27
CA THR A 285 1.76 -85.75 8.82
C THR A 285 2.04 -85.77 7.32
N SER A 286 3.22 -86.26 6.95
CA SER A 286 3.56 -86.47 5.54
C SER A 286 2.87 -87.75 5.03
N PRO A 287 2.08 -87.69 3.94
CA PRO A 287 1.53 -88.89 3.34
C PRO A 287 2.64 -89.65 2.60
N GLY A 288 2.67 -90.98 2.75
CA GLY A 288 3.71 -91.83 2.14
C GLY A 288 3.75 -91.84 0.60
N ASN A 289 2.86 -91.10 -0.07
CA ASN A 289 2.76 -90.97 -1.52
C ASN A 289 3.42 -89.69 -2.08
N GLY A 290 4.07 -88.87 -1.24
CA GLY A 290 4.71 -87.61 -1.64
C GLY A 290 3.73 -86.45 -1.91
N GLY A 291 2.45 -86.62 -1.55
CA GLY A 291 1.41 -85.58 -1.58
C GLY A 291 1.63 -84.48 -0.54
N ALA A 292 0.72 -83.50 -0.50
CA ALA A 292 0.78 -82.40 0.47
C ALA A 292 0.75 -82.92 1.91
N THR A 293 1.51 -82.29 2.80
CA THR A 293 1.47 -82.58 4.24
C THR A 293 0.06 -82.33 4.78
N ILE A 294 -0.47 -83.31 5.51
CA ILE A 294 -1.79 -83.25 6.15
C ILE A 294 -1.64 -82.55 7.50
N ILE A 295 -2.40 -81.47 7.69
CA ILE A 295 -2.50 -80.74 8.96
C ILE A 295 -3.78 -81.21 9.63
N SER A 296 -3.66 -81.75 10.83
CA SER A 296 -4.78 -82.28 11.61
C SER A 296 -4.69 -81.80 13.06
N GLY A 297 -5.82 -81.84 13.76
CA GLY A 297 -5.90 -81.47 15.18
C GLY A 297 -7.20 -80.77 15.53
N PRO A 298 -7.47 -80.59 16.84
CA PRO A 298 -8.72 -80.01 17.31
C PRO A 298 -8.94 -78.57 16.81
N HIS A 299 -7.86 -77.82 16.62
CA HIS A 299 -7.90 -76.40 16.25
C HIS A 299 -8.03 -76.13 14.74
N VAL A 300 -8.07 -77.18 13.90
CA VAL A 300 -8.24 -76.99 12.43
C VAL A 300 -9.61 -76.37 12.12
N ALA A 301 -10.64 -76.70 12.90
CA ALA A 301 -11.98 -76.14 12.74
C ALA A 301 -12.05 -74.64 13.06
N MET A 302 -11.26 -74.14 14.03
CA MET A 302 -11.15 -72.72 14.40
C MET A 302 -10.75 -71.83 13.20
N ILE A 303 -9.96 -72.38 12.27
CA ILE A 303 -9.52 -71.66 11.07
C ILE A 303 -10.72 -71.41 10.12
N ASN A 304 -11.75 -72.26 10.17
CA ASN A 304 -12.81 -72.38 9.17
C ASN A 304 -12.27 -72.37 7.72
N PRO A 305 -11.42 -73.35 7.35
CA PRO A 305 -10.72 -73.33 6.08
C PRO A 305 -11.63 -73.75 4.92
N TYR A 306 -11.48 -73.09 3.76
CA TYR A 306 -12.13 -73.48 2.51
C TYR A 306 -11.10 -73.58 1.38
N VAL A 307 -11.39 -74.41 0.37
CA VAL A 307 -10.47 -74.61 -0.77
C VAL A 307 -10.25 -73.27 -1.49
N GLY A 308 -8.98 -72.87 -1.63
CA GLY A 308 -8.59 -71.59 -2.21
C GLY A 308 -8.37 -70.46 -1.20
N MET A 309 -8.60 -70.68 0.09
CA MET A 309 -8.35 -69.69 1.15
C MET A 309 -6.84 -69.35 1.23
N PRO A 310 -6.44 -68.08 1.03
CA PRO A 310 -5.05 -67.65 1.23
C PRO A 310 -4.78 -67.49 2.74
N ILE A 311 -3.77 -68.21 3.22
CA ILE A 311 -3.41 -68.27 4.64
C ILE A 311 -1.93 -67.92 4.87
N GLU A 312 -1.63 -67.47 6.08
CA GLU A 312 -0.29 -67.32 6.63
C GLU A 312 -0.12 -68.29 7.81
N ILE A 313 1.04 -68.96 7.84
CA ILE A 313 1.50 -69.74 8.99
C ILE A 313 2.64 -68.97 9.63
N THR A 314 2.62 -68.81 10.95
CA THR A 314 3.79 -68.43 11.76
C THR A 314 4.19 -69.59 12.69
N GLY A 315 5.48 -69.71 13.02
CA GLY A 315 6.06 -70.86 13.73
C GLY A 315 7.04 -71.68 12.87
N ASP A 316 7.20 -72.96 13.18
CA ASP A 316 8.20 -73.85 12.54
C ASP A 316 7.99 -74.02 11.02
N ASN A 317 6.74 -73.90 10.55
CA ASN A 317 6.35 -73.99 9.14
C ASN A 317 5.99 -72.61 8.54
N ALA A 318 6.67 -71.55 8.98
CA ALA A 318 6.31 -70.18 8.61
C ALA A 318 6.32 -69.91 7.10
N GLY A 319 5.25 -69.31 6.58
CA GLY A 319 5.10 -69.01 5.17
C GLY A 319 3.68 -68.63 4.75
N SER A 320 3.50 -68.32 3.46
CA SER A 320 2.19 -68.06 2.85
C SER A 320 1.77 -69.23 1.96
N TYR A 321 0.54 -69.69 2.13
CA TYR A 321 -0.01 -70.88 1.48
C TYR A 321 -1.45 -70.67 1.04
N VAL A 322 -1.97 -71.62 0.26
CA VAL A 322 -3.38 -71.68 -0.12
C VAL A 322 -3.95 -73.02 0.32
N VAL A 323 -5.12 -73.03 0.95
CA VAL A 323 -5.81 -74.27 1.35
C VAL A 323 -6.18 -75.08 0.09
N ALA A 324 -5.70 -76.31 0.01
CA ALA A 324 -5.87 -77.21 -1.12
C ALA A 324 -7.03 -78.20 -0.92
N SER A 325 -7.19 -78.71 0.30
CA SER A 325 -8.33 -79.53 0.70
C SER A 325 -8.67 -79.28 2.16
N TYR A 326 -9.95 -79.46 2.51
CA TYR A 326 -10.42 -79.45 3.89
C TYR A 326 -11.44 -80.58 4.09
N GLN A 327 -11.30 -81.31 5.18
CA GLN A 327 -12.26 -82.27 5.68
C GLN A 327 -12.66 -81.84 7.11
N PRO A 328 -13.94 -81.59 7.39
CA PRO A 328 -14.40 -81.21 8.71
C PRO A 328 -14.26 -82.37 9.71
N PHE A 329 -14.36 -82.03 11.00
CA PHE A 329 -14.46 -83.03 12.06
C PHE A 329 -15.80 -83.77 11.91
N GLU A 330 -15.77 -85.09 12.04
CA GLU A 330 -16.97 -85.93 12.06
C GLU A 330 -16.95 -86.79 13.34
N GLU A 331 -17.98 -86.63 14.16
CA GLU A 331 -18.17 -87.44 15.38
C GLU A 331 -18.43 -88.90 14.97
N GLY A 332 -17.69 -89.83 15.56
CA GLY A 332 -17.85 -91.25 15.32
C GLY A 332 -19.23 -91.74 15.80
N GLY A 333 -19.84 -92.67 15.06
CA GLY A 333 -21.03 -93.38 15.56
C GLY A 333 -20.72 -94.16 16.84
N LEU A 334 -21.76 -94.71 17.49
CA LEU A 334 -21.58 -95.57 18.66
C LEU A 334 -20.63 -96.76 18.35
N GLY A 335 -19.38 -96.66 18.81
CA GLY A 335 -18.33 -97.67 18.60
C GLY A 335 -17.34 -97.37 17.47
N GLU A 336 -17.39 -96.19 16.83
CA GLU A 336 -16.42 -95.70 15.86
C GLU A 336 -15.58 -94.56 16.47
N ASP A 337 -14.33 -94.43 16.03
CA ASP A 337 -13.46 -93.33 16.43
C ASP A 337 -13.86 -92.04 15.69
N ASP A 338 -13.72 -90.90 16.36
CA ASP A 338 -13.91 -89.60 15.73
C ASP A 338 -12.93 -89.39 14.56
N THR A 339 -13.42 -88.80 13.47
CA THR A 339 -12.57 -88.37 12.37
C THR A 339 -12.13 -86.91 12.62
N PRO A 340 -10.84 -86.64 12.90
CA PRO A 340 -10.38 -85.30 13.16
C PRO A 340 -10.51 -84.41 11.92
N ALA A 341 -10.75 -83.11 12.12
CA ALA A 341 -10.66 -82.15 11.05
C ALA A 341 -9.25 -82.14 10.45
N THR A 342 -9.15 -82.21 9.12
CA THR A 342 -7.87 -82.18 8.41
C THR A 342 -7.88 -81.20 7.26
N MET A 343 -6.73 -80.62 6.94
CA MET A 343 -6.54 -79.82 5.75
C MET A 343 -5.18 -80.07 5.10
N THR A 344 -5.08 -79.80 3.80
CA THR A 344 -3.81 -79.79 3.06
C THR A 344 -3.60 -78.45 2.40
N LEU A 345 -2.34 -78.09 2.12
CA LEU A 345 -1.97 -76.79 1.58
C LEU A 345 -1.22 -76.93 0.25
N ASN A 346 -1.30 -75.88 -0.57
CA ASN A 346 -0.44 -75.65 -1.73
C ASN A 346 0.45 -74.42 -1.48
N TYR A 347 1.64 -74.41 -2.08
CA TYR A 347 2.43 -73.20 -2.24
C TYR A 347 1.70 -72.22 -3.18
N ALA A 348 2.06 -70.94 -3.15
CA ALA A 348 1.50 -69.92 -4.05
C ALA A 348 1.64 -70.26 -5.56
N SER A 349 2.61 -71.11 -5.92
CA SER A 349 2.79 -71.63 -7.28
C SER A 349 1.78 -72.71 -7.71
N GLY A 350 0.90 -73.16 -6.79
CA GLY A 350 -0.08 -74.23 -7.00
C GLY A 350 0.43 -75.65 -6.74
N ALA A 351 1.72 -75.82 -6.39
CA ALA A 351 2.28 -77.13 -6.05
C ALA A 351 1.91 -77.57 -4.61
N PRO A 352 1.70 -78.88 -4.35
CA PRO A 352 1.46 -79.42 -3.00
C PRO A 352 2.53 -79.02 -1.99
N ALA A 353 2.11 -78.57 -0.79
CA ALA A 353 3.00 -78.23 0.31
C ALA A 353 3.52 -79.50 1.02
N ASN A 354 4.47 -80.19 0.37
CA ASN A 354 5.04 -81.46 0.85
C ASN A 354 6.37 -81.32 1.61
N GLY A 355 6.92 -80.11 1.68
CA GLY A 355 8.17 -79.79 2.40
C GLY A 355 7.97 -79.26 3.82
N LEU A 356 6.76 -79.33 4.39
CA LEU A 356 6.49 -78.86 5.76
C LEU A 356 7.10 -79.83 6.79
N GLN A 357 7.70 -79.29 7.85
CA GLN A 357 8.17 -80.05 9.00
C GLN A 357 7.03 -80.87 9.60
N THR A 358 7.26 -82.17 9.80
CA THR A 358 6.29 -83.12 10.33
C THR A 358 6.41 -83.29 11.84
N GLY A 359 5.32 -83.64 12.51
CA GLY A 359 5.25 -83.83 13.96
C GLY A 359 4.17 -82.96 14.59
N ASN A 360 4.12 -82.96 15.92
CA ASN A 360 3.26 -82.05 16.68
C ASN A 360 4.00 -80.73 16.86
N LEU A 361 3.55 -79.70 16.16
CA LEU A 361 4.20 -78.39 16.11
C LEU A 361 3.21 -77.31 16.55
N TYR A 362 3.75 -76.23 17.10
CA TYR A 362 2.98 -75.05 17.45
C TYR A 362 2.99 -74.08 16.27
N SER A 363 1.81 -73.64 15.86
CA SER A 363 1.67 -72.72 14.73
C SER A 363 0.50 -71.78 14.93
N CYS A 364 0.62 -70.54 14.47
CA CYS A 364 -0.53 -69.66 14.25
C CYS A 364 -0.92 -69.78 12.78
N ILE A 365 -2.18 -70.08 12.51
CA ILE A 365 -2.69 -70.25 11.14
C ILE A 365 -3.97 -69.42 11.00
N GLY A 366 -4.02 -68.58 9.98
CA GLY A 366 -5.19 -67.76 9.66
C GLY A 366 -5.05 -67.09 8.30
N HIS A 367 -5.96 -66.17 7.97
CA HIS A 367 -5.84 -65.36 6.77
C HIS A 367 -4.50 -64.62 6.70
N GLN A 368 -3.99 -64.43 5.49
CA GLN A 368 -2.74 -63.70 5.28
C GLN A 368 -2.78 -62.31 5.93
N GLY A 369 -1.77 -61.99 6.74
CA GLY A 369 -1.67 -60.77 7.55
C GLY A 369 -2.12 -60.93 9.01
N LEU A 370 -2.86 -62.00 9.36
CA LEU A 370 -3.35 -62.29 10.73
C LEU A 370 -4.02 -61.09 11.42
N ARG A 371 -4.87 -60.36 10.67
CA ARG A 371 -5.48 -59.10 11.11
C ARG A 371 -6.84 -59.31 11.76
N TYR A 372 -7.06 -58.61 12.86
CA TYR A 372 -8.30 -58.62 13.63
C TYR A 372 -8.69 -57.18 13.97
N ARG A 373 -9.96 -56.80 13.82
CA ARG A 373 -10.46 -55.49 14.23
C ARG A 373 -11.09 -55.59 15.62
N ILE A 374 -10.75 -54.66 16.51
CA ILE A 374 -11.38 -54.55 17.83
C ILE A 374 -12.82 -54.04 17.64
N THR A 375 -13.80 -54.77 18.15
CA THR A 375 -15.24 -54.43 18.05
C THR A 375 -15.79 -53.88 19.36
N SER A 376 -15.27 -54.34 20.50
CA SER A 376 -15.57 -53.80 21.84
C SER A 376 -14.39 -54.01 22.78
N VAL A 377 -14.31 -53.21 23.82
CA VAL A 377 -13.36 -53.36 24.93
C VAL A 377 -14.14 -53.36 26.25
N SER A 378 -13.61 -54.04 27.26
CA SER A 378 -14.16 -53.99 28.61
C SER A 378 -13.04 -53.99 29.65
N ASP A 379 -13.22 -53.16 30.68
CA ASP A 379 -12.39 -53.16 31.88
C ASP A 379 -12.78 -54.34 32.77
N ASP A 380 -11.91 -54.70 33.71
CA ASP A 380 -12.28 -55.68 34.72
C ASP A 380 -13.20 -55.03 35.76
N ALA A 381 -13.91 -55.86 36.54
CA ALA A 381 -14.82 -55.38 37.58
C ALA A 381 -14.10 -54.95 38.88
N VAL A 382 -12.81 -54.60 38.81
CA VAL A 382 -12.03 -54.26 40.01
C VAL A 382 -12.33 -52.81 40.40
N SER A 383 -12.56 -52.59 41.71
CA SER A 383 -12.86 -51.26 42.25
C SER A 383 -11.69 -50.31 42.02
N ASP A 384 -11.94 -49.14 41.42
CA ASP A 384 -11.01 -48.01 41.22
C ASP A 384 -10.49 -47.37 42.54
N ASP A 385 -10.61 -48.05 43.68
CA ASP A 385 -10.19 -47.55 44.99
C ASP A 385 -8.68 -47.78 45.29
N ASP A 386 -7.92 -48.44 44.41
CA ASP A 386 -6.46 -48.57 44.52
C ASP A 386 -5.75 -47.55 43.61
N PRO A 387 -5.00 -46.57 44.17
CA PRO A 387 -4.23 -45.59 43.38
C PRO A 387 -3.10 -46.22 42.52
N LYS A 388 -2.85 -47.53 42.63
CA LYS A 388 -1.95 -48.27 41.72
C LYS A 388 -2.65 -48.80 40.46
N THR A 389 -3.98 -48.83 40.43
CA THR A 389 -4.78 -49.29 39.28
C THR A 389 -5.51 -48.15 38.56
N GLU A 390 -5.43 -46.91 39.07
CA GLU A 390 -6.04 -45.68 38.50
C GLU A 390 -5.81 -45.43 37.00
N ASN A 391 -4.76 -46.00 36.39
CA ASN A 391 -4.43 -45.78 34.97
C ASN A 391 -4.02 -47.09 34.26
N HIS A 392 -4.93 -48.06 34.16
CA HIS A 392 -4.75 -49.23 33.29
C HIS A 392 -5.66 -49.17 32.04
N GLY A 393 -5.28 -49.89 30.99
CA GLY A 393 -6.16 -50.11 29.83
C GLY A 393 -7.12 -51.28 30.05
N PRO A 394 -7.89 -51.69 29.02
CA PRO A 394 -8.90 -52.72 29.19
C PRO A 394 -8.29 -54.09 29.54
N SER A 395 -9.03 -54.92 30.28
CA SER A 395 -8.63 -56.31 30.55
C SER A 395 -9.04 -57.24 29.42
N THR A 396 -10.07 -56.88 28.64
CA THR A 396 -10.60 -57.72 27.57
C THR A 396 -10.87 -56.89 26.32
N ILE A 397 -10.46 -57.43 25.18
CA ILE A 397 -10.86 -56.96 23.85
C ILE A 397 -11.70 -58.02 23.16
N THR A 398 -12.74 -57.58 22.46
CA THR A 398 -13.50 -58.41 21.52
C THR A 398 -13.07 -58.05 20.11
N VAL A 399 -12.89 -59.05 19.26
CA VAL A 399 -12.36 -58.86 17.91
C VAL A 399 -13.19 -59.60 16.86
N GLU A 400 -13.15 -59.08 15.64
CA GLU A 400 -13.56 -59.79 14.42
C GLU A 400 -12.33 -60.07 13.55
N ARG A 401 -12.30 -61.22 12.85
CA ARG A 401 -11.21 -61.55 11.92
C ARG A 401 -11.40 -60.80 10.61
N LEU A 402 -10.31 -60.32 10.02
CA LEU A 402 -10.32 -59.69 8.70
C LEU A 402 -9.74 -60.63 7.65
N THR A 403 -10.36 -60.68 6.48
CA THR A 403 -9.85 -61.42 5.32
C THR A 403 -8.56 -60.79 4.77
N ALA A 404 -7.89 -61.47 3.83
CA ALA A 404 -6.73 -60.92 3.14
C ALA A 404 -7.03 -59.57 2.42
N THR A 405 -8.28 -59.34 2.01
CA THR A 405 -8.72 -58.08 1.38
C THR A 405 -9.13 -56.99 2.38
N GLY A 406 -9.24 -57.33 3.68
CA GLY A 406 -9.56 -56.39 4.76
C GLY A 406 -11.06 -56.27 5.09
N THR A 407 -11.90 -57.12 4.51
CA THR A 407 -13.33 -57.25 4.89
C THR A 407 -13.48 -58.06 6.17
N ALA A 408 -14.57 -57.86 6.91
CA ALA A 408 -14.92 -58.73 8.03
C ALA A 408 -15.18 -60.16 7.52
N ASP A 409 -14.76 -61.14 8.31
CA ASP A 409 -14.98 -62.56 8.07
C ASP A 409 -16.08 -63.08 9.02
N ASP A 410 -17.33 -62.92 8.59
CA ASP A 410 -18.53 -63.22 9.38
C ASP A 410 -18.73 -64.72 9.65
N GLU A 411 -18.03 -65.59 8.90
CA GLU A 411 -18.11 -67.04 9.05
C GLU A 411 -17.05 -67.60 10.00
N TRP A 412 -16.17 -66.77 10.55
CA TRP A 412 -15.16 -67.22 11.50
C TRP A 412 -15.79 -67.58 12.86
N PRO A 413 -15.63 -68.83 13.37
CA PRO A 413 -16.24 -69.27 14.63
C PRO A 413 -15.63 -68.64 15.90
N GLY A 414 -14.56 -67.84 15.77
CA GLY A 414 -13.79 -67.31 16.90
C GLY A 414 -12.58 -68.19 17.25
N PHE A 415 -11.82 -67.78 18.27
CA PHE A 415 -10.72 -68.54 18.85
C PHE A 415 -11.21 -69.74 19.66
N ASP A 416 -10.54 -70.87 19.54
CA ASP A 416 -10.68 -71.97 20.50
C ASP A 416 -10.12 -71.54 21.85
N THR A 417 -10.70 -72.06 22.92
CA THR A 417 -10.28 -71.68 24.28
C THR A 417 -8.83 -72.10 24.54
N PHE A 418 -7.94 -71.12 24.72
CA PHE A 418 -6.51 -71.36 24.87
C PHE A 418 -5.87 -70.29 25.74
N ASN A 419 -5.05 -70.72 26.69
CA ASN A 419 -4.27 -69.82 27.54
C ASN A 419 -2.82 -69.80 27.03
N SER A 420 -2.33 -68.61 26.66
CA SER A 420 -1.00 -68.44 26.11
C SER A 420 -0.22 -67.38 26.88
N ALA A 421 0.99 -67.74 27.33
CA ALA A 421 1.93 -66.83 27.98
C ALA A 421 2.79 -66.03 26.98
N THR A 422 2.78 -66.39 25.69
CA THR A 422 3.64 -65.79 24.67
C THR A 422 2.94 -65.53 23.34
N PRO A 423 1.72 -64.96 23.29
CA PRO A 423 1.16 -64.50 22.03
C PRO A 423 1.87 -63.20 21.58
N VAL A 424 1.89 -62.94 20.27
CA VAL A 424 2.32 -61.64 19.73
C VAL A 424 1.06 -60.88 19.30
N ILE A 425 0.75 -59.78 19.98
CA ILE A 425 -0.44 -58.97 19.71
C ILE A 425 0.04 -57.54 19.44
N THR A 426 0.03 -57.13 18.18
CA THR A 426 0.59 -55.84 17.74
C THR A 426 -0.49 -54.97 17.10
N LEU A 427 -0.69 -53.74 17.57
CA LEU A 427 -1.59 -52.78 16.95
C LEU A 427 -1.06 -52.32 15.58
N ASP A 428 -1.94 -52.26 14.57
CA ASP A 428 -1.66 -51.63 13.29
C ASP A 428 -1.96 -50.12 13.40
N ALA A 429 -0.92 -49.35 13.73
CA ALA A 429 -0.99 -47.91 13.93
C ALA A 429 -1.39 -47.09 12.69
N SER A 430 -1.53 -47.71 11.51
CA SER A 430 -1.99 -47.04 10.29
C SER A 430 -3.45 -46.55 10.34
N THR A 431 -4.21 -47.03 11.32
CA THR A 431 -5.63 -46.68 11.54
C THR A 431 -5.86 -45.66 12.66
N ILE A 432 -4.80 -45.25 13.37
CA ILE A 432 -4.90 -44.28 14.47
C ILE A 432 -5.23 -42.90 13.88
N GLU A 433 -6.31 -42.29 14.37
CA GLU A 433 -6.71 -40.95 13.99
C GLU A 433 -5.93 -39.91 14.81
N GLY A 434 -5.33 -38.92 14.13
CA GLY A 434 -4.63 -37.82 14.80
C GLY A 434 -5.55 -36.72 15.33
N ASP A 435 -4.97 -35.81 16.11
CA ASP A 435 -5.65 -34.66 16.67
C ASP A 435 -6.08 -33.69 15.56
N TRP A 436 -7.24 -33.06 15.76
CA TRP A 436 -7.70 -32.01 14.87
C TRP A 436 -6.94 -30.71 15.14
N ALA A 437 -6.26 -30.17 14.12
CA ALA A 437 -5.92 -28.76 14.07
C ALA A 437 -7.13 -27.95 13.60
N GLY A 438 -7.54 -26.96 14.38
CA GLY A 438 -8.80 -26.23 14.20
C GLY A 438 -9.90 -26.75 15.12
N PRO A 439 -11.16 -26.35 14.91
CA PRO A 439 -11.67 -25.73 13.69
C PRO A 439 -11.36 -24.22 13.57
N PHE A 440 -11.13 -23.75 12.34
CA PHE A 440 -10.85 -22.36 12.02
C PHE A 440 -11.81 -21.84 10.93
N ALA A 441 -12.14 -20.56 10.99
CA ALA A 441 -12.92 -19.92 9.95
C ALA A 441 -12.04 -19.65 8.72
N ALA A 442 -12.46 -20.12 7.54
CA ALA A 442 -11.69 -19.89 6.31
C ALA A 442 -11.90 -18.47 5.73
N CYS A 443 -13.02 -17.83 6.06
CA CYS A 443 -13.38 -16.51 5.59
C CYS A 443 -13.90 -15.62 6.74
N PRO A 444 -13.85 -14.28 6.58
CA PRO A 444 -14.33 -13.34 7.58
C PRO A 444 -15.81 -13.52 7.95
N GLU A 445 -16.25 -12.82 8.99
CA GLU A 445 -17.68 -12.68 9.26
C GLU A 445 -18.41 -12.05 8.06
N ASP A 446 -19.65 -12.50 7.82
CA ASP A 446 -20.51 -12.10 6.69
C ASP A 446 -20.00 -12.41 5.27
N GLU A 447 -18.91 -13.18 5.14
CA GLU A 447 -18.41 -13.65 3.86
C GLU A 447 -18.68 -15.15 3.65
N VAL A 448 -18.84 -15.52 2.38
CA VAL A 448 -18.99 -16.92 1.95
C VAL A 448 -18.04 -17.23 0.81
N THR A 449 -17.58 -18.48 0.77
CA THR A 449 -16.72 -18.99 -0.30
C THR A 449 -17.23 -20.32 -0.81
N ASN A 450 -16.91 -20.65 -2.05
CA ASN A 450 -17.08 -21.99 -2.62
C ASN A 450 -15.75 -22.65 -2.98
N THR A 451 -14.61 -22.00 -2.68
CA THR A 451 -13.28 -22.50 -3.07
C THR A 451 -12.29 -22.23 -1.96
N LEU A 452 -11.63 -23.29 -1.49
CA LEU A 452 -10.55 -23.23 -0.51
C LEU A 452 -9.23 -23.62 -1.16
N GLU A 453 -8.13 -23.04 -0.69
CA GLU A 453 -6.78 -23.51 -0.91
C GLU A 453 -6.13 -23.82 0.44
N ILE A 454 -5.60 -25.03 0.58
CA ILE A 454 -4.77 -25.41 1.74
C ILE A 454 -3.34 -25.65 1.28
N ASP A 455 -2.39 -25.15 2.05
CA ASP A 455 -0.98 -25.45 1.84
C ASP A 455 -0.52 -26.47 2.89
N VAL A 456 0.11 -27.55 2.45
CA VAL A 456 0.66 -28.63 3.28
C VAL A 456 2.17 -28.68 3.10
N PHE A 457 2.93 -28.68 4.20
CA PHE A 457 4.38 -28.62 4.17
C PHE A 457 5.02 -29.78 4.94
N PHE A 458 6.04 -30.39 4.33
CA PHE A 458 6.86 -31.45 4.91
C PHE A 458 8.28 -30.91 5.15
N PRO A 459 8.58 -30.37 6.35
CA PRO A 459 9.84 -29.65 6.63
C PRO A 459 11.10 -30.52 6.58
N GLN A 460 10.96 -31.84 6.61
CA GLN A 460 12.05 -32.83 6.53
C GLN A 460 11.94 -33.70 5.27
N GLY A 461 11.00 -33.39 4.36
CA GLY A 461 10.62 -34.27 3.27
C GLY A 461 9.78 -35.46 3.72
N LEU A 462 9.67 -36.44 2.81
CA LEU A 462 8.86 -37.64 2.99
C LEU A 462 9.64 -38.84 2.42
N VAL A 463 10.21 -39.68 3.30
CA VAL A 463 11.10 -40.78 2.92
C VAL A 463 11.24 -41.83 4.01
N ASN A 464 11.53 -43.07 3.62
CA ASN A 464 11.91 -44.16 4.52
C ASN A 464 13.30 -44.69 4.15
N PHE A 465 14.26 -44.64 5.06
CA PHE A 465 15.63 -45.10 4.87
C PHE A 465 15.75 -46.60 5.19
N ASN A 466 16.36 -47.37 4.29
CA ASN A 466 16.74 -48.74 4.60
C ASN A 466 17.96 -48.76 5.52
N THR A 467 17.78 -49.12 6.79
CA THR A 467 18.83 -49.18 7.82
C THR A 467 20.05 -50.04 7.49
N LYS A 468 19.91 -51.02 6.57
CA LYS A 468 21.02 -51.90 6.16
C LYS A 468 21.79 -51.40 4.94
N LYS A 469 21.13 -50.63 4.05
CA LYS A 469 21.70 -50.24 2.74
C LYS A 469 21.79 -48.73 2.52
N GLY A 470 21.22 -47.92 3.40
CA GLY A 470 21.13 -46.45 3.26
C GLY A 470 20.25 -45.96 2.12
N THR A 471 19.53 -46.85 1.42
CA THR A 471 18.71 -46.51 0.25
C THR A 471 17.40 -45.84 0.66
N LYS A 472 17.00 -44.80 -0.09
CA LYS A 472 15.73 -44.08 0.10
C LYS A 472 14.57 -44.85 -0.54
N ASN A 473 13.58 -45.23 0.26
CA ASN A 473 12.33 -45.87 -0.17
C ASN A 473 11.15 -44.89 -0.07
N PRO A 474 10.11 -45.06 -0.90
CA PRO A 474 8.89 -44.28 -0.79
C PRO A 474 8.24 -44.42 0.57
N PHE A 475 7.74 -43.30 1.09
CA PHE A 475 6.90 -43.25 2.29
C PHE A 475 5.65 -42.42 1.99
N SER A 476 4.53 -42.75 2.63
CA SER A 476 3.25 -42.07 2.44
C SER A 476 2.77 -41.42 3.74
N CYS A 477 2.22 -40.22 3.63
CA CYS A 477 1.46 -39.57 4.70
C CYS A 477 0.08 -39.21 4.16
N THR A 478 -0.98 -39.50 4.92
CA THR A 478 -2.35 -39.12 4.56
C THR A 478 -2.84 -38.07 5.55
N ILE A 479 -3.48 -37.02 5.04
CA ILE A 479 -4.19 -36.05 5.86
C ILE A 479 -5.67 -36.08 5.52
N GLU A 480 -6.50 -35.70 6.48
CA GLU A 480 -7.93 -35.52 6.32
C GLU A 480 -8.27 -34.06 6.65
N LEU A 481 -8.79 -33.37 5.65
CA LEU A 481 -9.43 -32.08 5.80
C LEU A 481 -10.91 -32.32 6.02
N GLN A 482 -11.49 -31.65 7.01
CA GLN A 482 -12.93 -31.57 7.18
C GLN A 482 -13.40 -30.13 7.11
N TYR A 483 -14.55 -29.94 6.47
CA TYR A 483 -15.22 -28.65 6.45
C TYR A 483 -16.73 -28.78 6.69
N ARG A 484 -17.32 -27.71 7.20
CA ARG A 484 -18.77 -27.54 7.30
C ARG A 484 -19.12 -26.06 7.22
N ASP A 485 -20.40 -25.76 7.10
CA ASP A 485 -20.89 -24.40 7.17
C ASP A 485 -21.03 -23.95 8.64
N MET A 486 -20.35 -22.86 9.01
CA MET A 486 -20.42 -22.26 10.34
C MET A 486 -21.81 -21.74 10.69
N ALA A 487 -22.61 -21.34 9.69
CA ALA A 487 -23.93 -20.78 9.94
C ALA A 487 -24.94 -21.86 10.35
N THR A 488 -24.88 -23.03 9.71
CA THR A 488 -25.83 -24.13 9.94
C THR A 488 -25.29 -25.22 10.87
N LEU A 489 -23.96 -25.31 11.06
CA LEU A 489 -23.28 -26.31 11.88
C LEU A 489 -23.68 -27.77 11.53
N GLY A 490 -23.92 -28.03 10.25
CA GLY A 490 -24.24 -29.37 9.74
C GLY A 490 -23.11 -30.40 9.91
N ALA A 491 -23.33 -31.61 9.37
CA ALA A 491 -22.34 -32.67 9.41
C ALA A 491 -21.04 -32.26 8.69
N TRP A 492 -19.89 -32.66 9.26
CA TRP A 492 -18.58 -32.46 8.65
C TRP A 492 -18.45 -33.25 7.35
N GLN A 493 -17.97 -32.59 6.30
CA GLN A 493 -17.60 -33.21 5.04
C GLN A 493 -16.09 -33.47 5.04
N SER A 494 -15.67 -34.71 4.77
CA SER A 494 -14.26 -35.11 4.73
C SER A 494 -13.69 -35.11 3.30
N VAL A 495 -12.46 -34.63 3.17
CA VAL A 495 -11.61 -34.78 1.98
C VAL A 495 -10.26 -35.30 2.44
N ARG A 496 -9.75 -36.37 1.80
CA ARG A 496 -8.48 -36.99 2.15
C ARG A 496 -7.45 -36.79 1.07
N PHE A 497 -6.25 -36.38 1.46
CA PHE A 497 -5.11 -36.20 0.58
C PHE A 497 -3.99 -37.14 1.02
N ARG A 498 -3.48 -37.94 0.08
CA ARG A 498 -2.37 -38.86 0.32
C ARG A 498 -1.13 -38.39 -0.45
N TYR A 499 -0.09 -38.05 0.29
CA TYR A 499 1.21 -37.67 -0.25
C TYR A 499 2.16 -38.86 -0.21
N THR A 500 2.93 -39.07 -1.27
CA THR A 500 3.96 -40.12 -1.33
C THR A 500 5.21 -39.59 -2.00
N ASN A 501 6.37 -39.75 -1.37
CA ASN A 501 7.66 -39.34 -1.91
C ASN A 501 8.78 -40.23 -1.33
N ASN A 502 10.01 -40.06 -1.81
CA ASN A 502 11.20 -40.74 -1.33
C ASN A 502 12.38 -39.78 -1.12
N THR A 503 12.11 -38.50 -0.80
CA THR A 503 13.14 -37.48 -0.59
C THR A 503 13.16 -36.96 0.84
N SER A 504 14.36 -36.55 1.27
CA SER A 504 14.63 -35.86 2.53
C SER A 504 14.63 -34.33 2.40
N ASP A 505 14.41 -33.82 1.20
CA ASP A 505 14.30 -32.39 0.95
C ASP A 505 12.89 -31.91 1.32
N GLN A 506 12.77 -30.65 1.70
CA GLN A 506 11.47 -30.04 1.99
C GLN A 506 10.50 -30.15 0.80
N LEU A 507 9.23 -30.40 1.11
CA LEU A 507 8.15 -30.49 0.13
C LEU A 507 6.98 -29.60 0.55
N GLY A 508 6.43 -28.84 -0.39
CA GLY A 508 5.20 -28.06 -0.20
C GLY A 508 4.14 -28.41 -1.23
N TYR A 509 2.88 -28.44 -0.83
CA TYR A 509 1.75 -28.76 -1.70
C TYR A 509 0.66 -27.71 -1.50
N THR A 510 0.02 -27.26 -2.57
CA THR A 510 -1.23 -26.47 -2.49
C THR A 510 -2.35 -27.31 -3.07
N GLU A 511 -3.35 -27.65 -2.24
CA GLU A 511 -4.54 -28.38 -2.65
C GLU A 511 -5.73 -27.44 -2.75
N ARG A 512 -6.48 -27.54 -3.85
CA ARG A 512 -7.72 -26.77 -4.06
C ARG A 512 -8.93 -27.63 -3.75
N VAL A 513 -9.81 -27.14 -2.88
CA VAL A 513 -11.06 -27.80 -2.50
C VAL A 513 -12.24 -26.96 -2.97
N ASN A 514 -13.02 -27.49 -3.90
CA ASN A 514 -14.27 -26.86 -4.34
C ASN A 514 -15.41 -27.32 -3.45
N LEU A 515 -16.11 -26.37 -2.84
CA LEU A 515 -17.25 -26.63 -1.97
C LEU A 515 -18.53 -26.75 -2.81
N PRO A 516 -19.48 -27.64 -2.46
CA PRO A 516 -20.72 -27.84 -3.23
C PRO A 516 -21.61 -26.59 -3.31
N SER A 517 -21.46 -25.66 -2.36
CA SER A 517 -22.20 -24.41 -2.29
C SER A 517 -21.33 -23.33 -1.63
N SER A 518 -21.71 -22.07 -1.80
CA SER A 518 -21.05 -20.95 -1.11
C SER A 518 -21.46 -20.94 0.37
N ILE A 519 -20.49 -21.16 1.26
CA ILE A 519 -20.71 -21.26 2.71
C ILE A 519 -19.64 -20.45 3.47
N ARG A 520 -19.93 -20.10 4.73
CA ARG A 520 -18.90 -19.62 5.66
C ARG A 520 -18.19 -20.84 6.23
N ALA A 521 -17.16 -21.31 5.54
CA ALA A 521 -16.54 -22.59 5.85
C ALA A 521 -15.78 -22.56 7.18
N GLU A 522 -16.14 -23.44 8.10
CA GLU A 522 -15.30 -23.87 9.22
C GLU A 522 -14.47 -25.05 8.75
N VAL A 523 -13.16 -25.03 9.00
CA VAL A 523 -12.23 -26.04 8.47
C VAL A 523 -11.35 -26.57 9.59
N ARG A 524 -11.17 -27.89 9.64
CA ARG A 524 -10.20 -28.56 10.52
C ARG A 524 -9.41 -29.58 9.73
N MET A 525 -8.17 -29.83 10.13
CA MET A 525 -7.31 -30.78 9.46
C MET A 525 -6.60 -31.67 10.46
N ARG A 526 -6.47 -32.96 10.15
CA ARG A 526 -5.70 -33.91 10.93
C ARG A 526 -4.84 -34.80 10.05
N ARG A 527 -3.81 -35.39 10.65
CA ARG A 527 -3.07 -36.49 10.05
C ARG A 527 -3.82 -37.81 10.29
N ILE A 528 -3.77 -38.71 9.31
CA ILE A 528 -4.22 -40.10 9.44
C ILE A 528 -3.00 -41.00 9.61
N GLY A 529 -2.95 -41.75 10.72
CA GLY A 529 -1.79 -42.51 11.18
C GLY A 529 -0.80 -41.67 11.99
N GLN A 530 -0.02 -42.33 12.84
CA GLN A 530 0.97 -41.68 13.72
C GLN A 530 2.16 -41.09 12.92
N GLU A 531 2.79 -40.01 13.42
CA GLU A 531 4.13 -39.57 12.97
C GLU A 531 5.16 -40.63 13.41
N SER A 532 6.05 -41.04 12.51
CA SER A 532 7.05 -42.05 12.84
C SER A 532 7.96 -41.59 13.98
N THR A 533 8.15 -42.44 15.00
CA THR A 533 9.16 -42.24 16.05
C THR A 533 10.56 -42.71 15.65
N SER A 534 10.67 -43.46 14.54
CA SER A 534 11.94 -43.94 13.99
C SER A 534 12.71 -42.80 13.32
N THR A 535 14.01 -42.71 13.61
CA THR A 535 14.94 -41.78 12.95
C THR A 535 15.15 -42.07 11.46
N ASP A 536 14.74 -43.24 10.99
CA ASP A 536 14.89 -43.70 9.60
C ASP A 536 13.69 -43.34 8.72
N LYS A 537 12.67 -42.68 9.26
CA LYS A 537 11.50 -42.26 8.48
C LYS A 537 11.23 -40.79 8.73
N TYR A 538 11.12 -40.02 7.65
CA TYR A 538 10.70 -38.63 7.69
C TYR A 538 9.30 -38.53 7.13
N ASP A 539 8.39 -38.01 7.94
CA ASP A 539 6.98 -37.90 7.60
C ASP A 539 6.25 -36.76 8.31
N ARG A 540 6.96 -35.89 9.05
CA ARG A 540 6.35 -34.73 9.70
C ARG A 540 5.61 -33.86 8.69
N VAL A 541 4.36 -33.51 9.03
CA VAL A 541 3.47 -32.73 8.18
C VAL A 541 2.94 -31.51 8.94
N GLN A 542 2.88 -30.37 8.25
CA GLN A 542 2.41 -29.10 8.79
C GLN A 542 1.30 -28.51 7.91
N TRP A 543 0.29 -27.92 8.55
CA TRP A 543 -0.66 -27.04 7.88
C TRP A 543 -0.02 -25.67 7.72
N TYR A 544 0.37 -25.34 6.50
CA TYR A 544 1.16 -24.15 6.20
C TYR A 544 0.29 -22.91 5.99
N ALA A 545 -0.84 -23.04 5.30
CA ALA A 545 -1.82 -21.96 5.11
C ALA A 545 -3.22 -22.50 4.83
N LEU A 546 -4.23 -21.68 5.17
CA LEU A 546 -5.62 -21.85 4.74
C LEU A 546 -6.07 -20.55 4.07
N LYS A 547 -6.60 -20.63 2.85
CA LYS A 547 -7.07 -19.49 2.07
C LYS A 547 -8.46 -19.76 1.51
N ALA A 548 -9.33 -18.76 1.53
CA ALA A 548 -10.63 -18.78 0.87
C ALA A 548 -10.65 -17.82 -0.31
N ARG A 549 -11.21 -18.25 -1.45
CA ARG A 549 -11.44 -17.33 -2.58
C ARG A 549 -12.72 -16.54 -2.34
N LEU A 550 -12.62 -15.22 -2.27
CA LEU A 550 -13.76 -14.32 -2.18
C LEU A 550 -14.13 -13.81 -3.57
N ASN A 551 -15.42 -13.92 -3.93
CA ASN A 551 -15.92 -13.54 -5.26
C ASN A 551 -16.25 -12.04 -5.38
N LYS A 552 -15.77 -11.20 -4.46
CA LYS A 552 -16.05 -9.75 -4.40
C LYS A 552 -14.91 -8.88 -4.95
N ALA A 553 -13.80 -9.48 -5.40
CA ALA A 553 -12.69 -8.73 -5.99
C ALA A 553 -13.15 -7.89 -7.19
N PRO A 554 -12.86 -6.57 -7.24
CA PRO A 554 -13.09 -5.77 -8.41
C PRO A 554 -12.34 -6.33 -9.62
N LYS A 555 -12.98 -6.35 -10.79
CA LYS A 555 -12.34 -6.74 -12.06
C LYS A 555 -11.73 -5.58 -12.83
N ALA A 556 -11.90 -4.36 -12.35
CA ALA A 556 -11.24 -3.17 -12.86
C ALA A 556 -11.20 -2.12 -11.75
N TYR A 557 -10.17 -1.26 -11.75
CA TYR A 557 -10.04 -0.16 -10.81
C TYR A 557 -10.06 1.16 -11.58
N GLN A 558 -11.09 1.97 -11.34
CA GLN A 558 -11.27 3.25 -12.03
C GLN A 558 -10.27 4.28 -11.49
N GLY A 559 -9.76 5.13 -12.38
CA GLY A 559 -8.92 6.26 -12.00
C GLY A 559 -7.53 5.92 -11.46
N VAL A 560 -7.07 4.67 -11.43
CA VAL A 560 -5.73 4.29 -10.91
C VAL A 560 -4.99 3.36 -11.87
N THR A 561 -3.65 3.43 -11.88
CA THR A 561 -2.83 2.42 -12.57
C THR A 561 -2.54 1.27 -11.62
N VAL A 562 -2.80 0.06 -12.10
CA VAL A 562 -2.62 -1.19 -11.36
C VAL A 562 -1.51 -2.01 -12.02
N MET A 563 -0.79 -2.81 -11.25
CA MET A 563 0.15 -3.78 -11.77
C MET A 563 -0.02 -5.14 -11.08
N THR A 564 0.09 -6.20 -11.87
CA THR A 564 0.21 -7.57 -11.36
C THR A 564 1.68 -7.97 -11.38
N VAL A 565 2.12 -8.72 -10.37
CA VAL A 565 3.47 -9.24 -10.28
C VAL A 565 3.41 -10.70 -9.90
N TYR A 566 4.15 -11.53 -10.63
CA TYR A 566 4.28 -12.96 -10.40
C TYR A 566 5.76 -13.24 -10.12
N ILE A 567 6.07 -13.76 -8.94
CA ILE A 567 7.45 -14.03 -8.50
C ILE A 567 7.54 -15.49 -8.10
N ARG A 568 8.53 -16.19 -8.63
CA ARG A 568 8.81 -17.58 -8.25
C ARG A 568 9.72 -17.60 -7.02
N GLY A 569 9.21 -18.13 -5.91
CA GLY A 569 9.95 -18.42 -4.69
C GLY A 569 10.93 -19.59 -4.86
N GLY A 570 12.12 -19.46 -4.26
CA GLY A 570 13.23 -20.43 -4.32
C GLY A 570 14.58 -19.79 -3.94
N ASP A 571 15.70 -20.45 -4.25
CA ASP A 571 17.09 -20.05 -3.87
C ASP A 571 17.55 -18.65 -4.35
N GLN A 572 16.71 -17.91 -5.08
CA GLN A 572 17.08 -16.65 -5.74
C GLN A 572 16.58 -15.40 -5.01
N LEU A 573 15.49 -15.48 -4.24
CA LEU A 573 14.89 -14.31 -3.57
C LEU A 573 14.42 -14.67 -2.16
N SER A 574 14.69 -13.77 -1.20
CA SER A 574 14.16 -13.89 0.16
C SER A 574 12.73 -13.33 0.26
N ALA A 575 11.93 -13.85 1.19
CA ALA A 575 10.57 -13.36 1.48
C ALA A 575 10.52 -11.85 1.80
N GLN A 576 11.59 -11.30 2.38
CA GLN A 576 11.70 -9.86 2.63
C GLN A 576 11.80 -9.07 1.32
N SER A 577 12.55 -9.57 0.33
CA SER A 577 12.69 -8.92 -0.98
C SER A 577 11.37 -8.94 -1.76
N GLU A 578 10.58 -10.01 -1.67
CA GLU A 578 9.29 -10.16 -2.37
C GLU A 578 8.28 -9.05 -2.02
N SER A 579 8.32 -8.56 -0.79
CA SER A 579 7.53 -7.42 -0.32
C SER A 579 8.09 -6.05 -0.73
N GLN A 580 9.14 -5.98 -1.54
CA GLN A 580 9.83 -4.75 -1.94
C GLN A 580 9.79 -4.52 -3.45
N VAL A 581 8.62 -4.69 -4.06
CA VAL A 581 8.40 -4.31 -5.45
C VAL A 581 8.46 -2.78 -5.56
N SER A 582 9.30 -2.28 -6.45
CA SER A 582 9.38 -0.85 -6.79
C SER A 582 9.37 -0.62 -8.29
N VAL A 583 8.87 0.53 -8.69
CA VAL A 583 8.84 0.98 -10.09
C VAL A 583 9.39 2.40 -10.18
N VAL A 584 10.03 2.73 -11.30
CA VAL A 584 10.26 4.13 -11.66
C VAL A 584 9.25 4.51 -12.73
N ALA A 585 8.36 5.42 -12.38
CA ALA A 585 7.19 5.77 -13.18
C ALA A 585 7.15 7.28 -13.41
N THR A 586 6.85 7.68 -14.65
CA THR A 586 6.58 9.07 -15.02
C THR A 586 5.09 9.25 -15.23
N ARG A 587 4.51 10.21 -14.52
CA ARG A 587 3.09 10.58 -14.62
C ARG A 587 2.75 11.04 -16.05
N LYS A 588 1.60 10.61 -16.58
CA LYS A 588 1.04 11.16 -17.82
C LYS A 588 0.03 12.26 -17.53
N LEU A 589 0.25 13.47 -18.04
CA LEU A 589 -0.65 14.63 -17.89
C LEU A 589 -0.78 15.41 -19.19
N PRO A 590 -1.92 16.11 -19.41
CA PRO A 590 -2.07 17.11 -20.47
C PRO A 590 -0.99 18.19 -20.37
N ARG A 591 -0.36 18.56 -21.49
CA ARG A 591 0.57 19.70 -21.56
C ARG A 591 -0.13 20.91 -22.16
N LEU A 592 0.24 22.11 -21.72
CA LEU A 592 -0.23 23.36 -22.32
C LEU A 592 0.67 23.71 -23.51
N ILE A 593 0.10 23.76 -24.71
CA ILE A 593 0.81 24.11 -25.96
C ILE A 593 -0.13 24.95 -26.83
N GLY A 594 0.31 26.15 -27.22
CA GLY A 594 -0.45 27.08 -28.04
C GLY A 594 -1.79 27.47 -27.39
N GLY A 595 -1.77 27.75 -26.09
CA GLY A 595 -2.96 28.08 -25.30
C GLY A 595 -3.98 26.94 -25.12
N SER A 596 -3.63 25.69 -25.43
CA SER A 596 -4.54 24.54 -25.32
C SER A 596 -3.91 23.33 -24.65
N TRP A 597 -4.70 22.58 -23.88
CA TRP A 597 -4.27 21.35 -23.21
C TRP A 597 -4.26 20.15 -24.17
N THR A 598 -3.14 19.43 -24.26
CA THR A 598 -3.00 18.23 -25.10
C THR A 598 -3.68 17.00 -24.49
N LYS A 599 -3.67 15.87 -25.21
CA LYS A 599 -3.88 14.57 -24.58
C LYS A 599 -2.79 14.27 -23.54
N PRO A 600 -3.06 13.44 -22.50
CA PRO A 600 -2.06 13.07 -21.52
C PRO A 600 -0.81 12.43 -22.13
N VAL A 601 0.36 12.97 -21.77
CA VAL A 601 1.67 12.44 -22.16
C VAL A 601 2.58 12.38 -20.95
N ALA A 602 3.53 11.44 -20.94
CA ALA A 602 4.50 11.36 -19.85
C ALA A 602 5.31 12.66 -19.77
N THR A 603 5.28 13.33 -18.61
CA THR A 603 5.92 14.65 -18.44
C THR A 603 6.44 14.84 -17.02
N ARG A 604 7.52 15.61 -16.89
CA ARG A 604 8.09 16.11 -15.62
C ARG A 604 7.92 17.63 -15.48
N ASP A 605 7.26 18.27 -16.45
CA ASP A 605 7.06 19.71 -16.44
C ASP A 605 6.13 20.14 -15.29
N ILE A 606 6.34 21.36 -14.80
CA ILE A 606 5.58 21.95 -13.68
C ILE A 606 4.13 22.26 -14.07
N VAL A 607 3.90 22.91 -15.22
CA VAL A 607 2.57 23.39 -15.65
C VAL A 607 1.51 22.29 -15.75
N PRO A 608 1.79 21.11 -16.34
CA PRO A 608 0.85 19.98 -16.34
C PRO A 608 0.34 19.60 -14.95
N TRP A 609 1.22 19.61 -13.95
CA TRP A 609 0.84 19.30 -12.56
C TRP A 609 -0.02 20.41 -11.97
N VAL A 610 0.36 21.68 -12.14
CA VAL A 610 -0.43 22.83 -11.66
C VAL A 610 -1.84 22.81 -12.25
N GLY A 611 -1.96 22.60 -13.55
CA GLY A 611 -3.25 22.50 -14.23
C GLY A 611 -4.09 21.32 -13.73
N TYR A 612 -3.47 20.16 -13.54
CA TYR A 612 -4.16 18.97 -13.00
C TYR A 612 -4.71 19.20 -11.59
N VAL A 613 -3.89 19.72 -10.68
CA VAL A 613 -4.28 19.94 -9.27
C VAL A 613 -5.35 21.04 -9.15
N ALA A 614 -5.26 22.11 -9.94
CA ALA A 614 -6.31 23.14 -9.92
C ALA A 614 -7.63 22.62 -10.51
N LYS A 615 -7.57 21.86 -11.62
CA LYS A 615 -8.77 21.29 -12.26
C LYS A 615 -9.45 20.22 -11.42
N SER A 616 -8.74 19.54 -10.51
CA SER A 616 -9.34 18.53 -9.64
C SER A 616 -10.37 19.11 -8.65
N ILE A 617 -10.30 20.43 -8.37
CA ILE A 617 -11.29 21.16 -7.56
C ILE A 617 -12.24 22.03 -8.39
N GLY A 618 -12.26 21.86 -9.71
CA GLY A 618 -13.24 22.51 -10.59
C GLY A 618 -12.77 23.77 -11.32
N TYR A 619 -11.49 24.13 -11.29
CA TYR A 619 -10.99 25.21 -12.15
C TYR A 619 -11.22 24.88 -13.63
N VAL A 620 -11.60 25.88 -14.41
CA VAL A 620 -11.72 25.82 -15.87
C VAL A 620 -10.62 26.65 -16.53
N ASP A 621 -10.47 26.51 -17.85
CA ASP A 621 -9.39 27.19 -18.58
C ASP A 621 -9.42 28.73 -18.43
N ASP A 622 -10.60 29.33 -18.27
CA ASP A 622 -10.78 30.78 -18.05
C ASP A 622 -10.26 31.26 -16.69
N ASP A 623 -10.14 30.37 -15.71
CA ASP A 623 -9.61 30.66 -14.37
C ASP A 623 -8.08 30.76 -14.35
N PHE A 624 -7.41 30.46 -15.47
CA PHE A 624 -5.95 30.54 -15.60
C PHE A 624 -5.52 31.72 -16.47
N ASP A 625 -4.38 32.31 -16.13
CA ASP A 625 -3.58 33.07 -17.09
C ASP A 625 -2.76 32.08 -17.93
N LEU A 626 -3.37 31.55 -19.00
CA LEU A 626 -2.76 30.53 -19.85
C LEU A 626 -1.51 31.05 -20.59
N ASP A 627 -1.49 32.32 -20.96
CA ASP A 627 -0.34 32.94 -21.63
C ASP A 627 0.87 32.98 -20.70
N GLU A 628 0.67 33.38 -19.44
CA GLU A 628 1.76 33.40 -18.45
C GLU A 628 2.20 31.98 -18.05
N LEU A 629 1.27 31.04 -17.90
CA LEU A 629 1.61 29.63 -17.67
C LEU A 629 2.42 29.05 -18.81
N GLU A 630 2.08 29.34 -20.07
CA GLU A 630 2.82 28.87 -21.23
C GLU A 630 4.20 29.52 -21.31
N ARG A 631 4.31 30.83 -21.06
CA ARG A 631 5.59 31.56 -21.00
C ARG A 631 6.53 30.94 -19.96
N LEU A 632 6.06 30.77 -18.73
CA LEU A 632 6.86 30.18 -17.65
C LEU A 632 7.15 28.70 -17.88
N GLY A 633 6.16 27.94 -18.38
CA GLY A 633 6.34 26.55 -18.76
C GLY A 633 7.48 26.36 -19.75
N LYS A 634 7.58 27.23 -20.76
CA LYS A 634 8.69 27.22 -21.71
C LYS A 634 10.03 27.51 -21.02
N VAL A 635 10.09 28.53 -20.16
CA VAL A 635 11.31 28.87 -19.40
C VAL A 635 11.79 27.67 -18.59
N TRP A 636 10.90 27.01 -17.85
CA TRP A 636 11.24 25.86 -17.01
C TRP A 636 11.67 24.65 -17.83
N SER A 637 10.93 24.29 -18.88
CA SER A 637 11.28 23.16 -19.74
C SER A 637 12.62 23.36 -20.47
N ASP A 638 12.91 24.57 -20.98
CA ASP A 638 14.19 24.88 -21.64
C ASP A 638 15.38 24.74 -20.67
N ARG A 639 15.15 25.05 -19.40
CA ARG A 639 16.13 24.92 -18.30
C ARG A 639 16.16 23.53 -17.66
N ARG A 640 15.21 22.66 -18.00
CA ARG A 640 14.96 21.36 -17.34
C ARG A 640 14.67 21.50 -15.84
N ASP A 641 14.02 22.59 -15.46
CA ASP A 641 13.47 22.77 -14.12
C ASP A 641 12.19 21.92 -14.02
N TYR A 642 12.30 20.75 -13.37
CA TYR A 642 11.23 19.74 -13.27
C TYR A 642 10.66 19.64 -11.85
N PHE A 643 9.49 19.02 -11.74
CA PHE A 643 8.84 18.71 -10.48
C PHE A 643 8.47 17.22 -10.39
N ASP A 644 9.16 16.51 -9.50
CA ASP A 644 9.00 15.07 -9.29
C ASP A 644 8.64 14.77 -7.82
N TYR A 645 7.35 14.75 -7.52
CA TYR A 645 6.86 14.58 -6.15
C TYR A 645 5.68 13.61 -6.08
N ALA A 646 5.58 12.85 -5.00
CA ALA A 646 4.44 11.99 -4.72
C ALA A 646 3.70 12.49 -3.48
N VAL A 647 2.47 12.95 -3.68
CA VAL A 647 1.55 13.32 -2.60
C VAL A 647 0.94 12.03 -2.06
N GLU A 648 1.29 11.67 -0.83
CA GLU A 648 0.80 10.46 -0.15
C GLU A 648 0.05 10.78 1.16
N ASP A 649 0.14 12.02 1.62
CA ASP A 649 -0.49 12.52 2.84
C ASP A 649 -1.48 13.65 2.51
N SER A 650 -2.32 14.02 3.47
CA SER A 650 -3.27 15.13 3.29
C SER A 650 -2.53 16.43 3.08
N SER A 651 -2.81 17.12 1.97
CA SER A 651 -2.24 18.42 1.62
C SER A 651 -3.31 19.30 0.98
N THR A 652 -3.13 20.62 1.01
CA THR A 652 -4.05 21.55 0.34
C THR A 652 -3.67 21.74 -1.14
N VAL A 653 -4.64 22.04 -1.99
CA VAL A 653 -4.41 22.38 -3.41
C VAL A 653 -3.39 23.52 -3.56
N LYS A 654 -3.50 24.55 -2.71
CA LYS A 654 -2.58 25.69 -2.73
C LYS A 654 -1.14 25.26 -2.42
N GLU A 655 -0.93 24.38 -1.44
CA GLU A 655 0.40 23.85 -1.11
C GLU A 655 0.94 22.99 -2.24
N CYS A 656 0.16 22.05 -2.78
CA CYS A 656 0.57 21.21 -3.90
C CYS A 656 0.98 22.03 -5.15
N ILE A 657 0.27 23.12 -5.45
CA ILE A 657 0.63 24.05 -6.53
C ILE A 657 1.86 24.87 -6.16
N SER A 658 1.94 25.37 -4.92
CA SER A 658 3.07 26.19 -4.47
C SER A 658 4.38 25.41 -4.49
N ASP A 659 4.38 24.14 -4.08
CA ASP A 659 5.54 23.24 -4.12
C ASP A 659 6.06 23.10 -5.56
N ALA A 660 5.14 22.89 -6.51
CA ALA A 660 5.47 22.77 -7.93
C ALA A 660 6.01 24.08 -8.53
N LEU A 661 5.40 25.22 -8.20
CA LEU A 661 5.86 26.53 -8.68
C LEU A 661 7.20 26.94 -8.09
N THR A 662 7.47 26.57 -6.82
CA THR A 662 8.76 26.81 -6.15
C THR A 662 9.89 26.12 -6.90
N ALA A 663 9.65 24.90 -7.42
CA ALA A 663 10.60 24.22 -8.29
C ALA A 663 10.99 25.04 -9.53
N GLY A 664 10.16 26.01 -9.94
CA GLY A 664 10.39 26.94 -11.04
C GLY A 664 10.74 28.39 -10.65
N PHE A 665 11.10 28.70 -9.39
CA PHE A 665 11.27 30.09 -8.88
C PHE A 665 10.01 30.95 -8.98
N ALA A 666 8.83 30.33 -9.01
CA ALA A 666 7.57 31.07 -9.07
C ALA A 666 6.75 30.88 -7.80
N GLU A 667 5.88 31.86 -7.58
CA GLU A 667 4.94 31.89 -6.48
C GLU A 667 3.51 31.81 -7.00
N PHE A 668 2.65 31.15 -6.23
CA PHE A 668 1.22 31.11 -6.50
C PHE A 668 0.62 32.49 -6.22
N THR A 669 0.01 33.11 -7.23
CA THR A 669 -0.77 34.33 -7.06
C THR A 669 -2.11 34.24 -7.79
N LEU A 670 -3.07 35.03 -7.32
CA LEU A 670 -4.35 35.27 -7.98
C LEU A 670 -4.38 36.73 -8.41
N GLU A 671 -4.42 36.98 -9.71
CA GLU A 671 -4.53 38.33 -10.27
C GLU A 671 -5.85 38.45 -11.03
N ARG A 672 -6.70 39.40 -10.62
CA ARG A 672 -8.02 39.65 -11.26
C ARG A 672 -8.89 38.40 -11.40
N GLY A 673 -8.87 37.53 -10.40
CA GLY A 673 -9.64 36.29 -10.36
C GLY A 673 -9.03 35.13 -11.16
N LYS A 674 -7.85 35.30 -11.78
CA LYS A 674 -7.14 34.25 -12.48
C LYS A 674 -5.93 33.77 -11.71
N LEU A 675 -5.66 32.47 -11.75
CA LEU A 675 -4.40 31.88 -11.31
C LEU A 675 -3.30 32.30 -12.26
N LYS A 676 -2.41 33.16 -11.74
CA LYS A 676 -1.25 33.66 -12.45
C LYS A 676 0.00 33.41 -11.60
N PRO A 677 0.84 32.42 -11.93
CA PRO A 677 2.11 32.28 -11.25
C PRO A 677 3.00 33.49 -11.54
N VAL A 678 3.73 33.97 -10.54
CA VAL A 678 4.66 35.09 -10.70
C VAL A 678 6.07 34.62 -10.39
N ARG A 679 7.00 34.90 -11.31
CA ARG A 679 8.43 34.57 -11.16
C ARG A 679 9.25 35.85 -11.00
N ASP A 680 10.10 35.87 -9.97
CA ASP A 680 11.08 36.92 -9.76
C ASP A 680 12.31 36.68 -10.66
N GLU A 681 12.47 37.54 -11.67
CA GLU A 681 13.50 37.41 -12.71
C GLU A 681 14.18 38.75 -13.01
N PRO A 682 15.43 38.74 -13.53
CA PRO A 682 16.13 39.96 -13.89
C PRO A 682 15.33 40.80 -14.89
N ARG A 683 15.15 42.08 -14.58
CA ARG A 683 14.42 43.05 -15.41
C ARG A 683 15.22 44.34 -15.54
N SER A 684 15.08 44.98 -16.69
CA SER A 684 15.76 46.25 -17.04
C SER A 684 14.80 47.37 -17.41
N VAL A 685 13.51 47.06 -17.61
CA VAL A 685 12.47 48.01 -18.00
C VAL A 685 11.45 48.13 -16.88
N TYR A 686 11.26 49.35 -16.37
CA TYR A 686 10.29 49.63 -15.32
C TYR A 686 8.85 49.46 -15.82
N GLY A 687 7.99 48.88 -14.97
CA GLY A 687 6.56 48.79 -15.14
C GLY A 687 5.91 50.14 -14.88
N GLN A 688 5.61 50.43 -13.62
CA GLN A 688 4.93 51.65 -13.16
C GLN A 688 5.90 52.65 -12.52
N MET A 689 5.55 53.93 -12.60
CA MET A 689 6.27 55.03 -11.94
C MET A 689 5.43 55.63 -10.81
N TYR A 690 6.01 55.71 -9.63
CA TYR A 690 5.46 56.43 -8.49
C TYR A 690 6.40 57.54 -8.04
N SER A 691 5.86 58.74 -7.94
CA SER A 691 6.58 59.94 -7.55
C SER A 691 5.78 60.70 -6.49
N PRO A 692 6.38 61.68 -5.80
CA PRO A 692 5.63 62.53 -4.87
C PRO A 692 4.38 63.19 -5.47
N GLN A 693 4.29 63.28 -6.81
CA GLN A 693 3.16 63.87 -7.53
C GLN A 693 1.93 62.93 -7.59
N ASN A 694 2.08 61.61 -7.50
CA ASN A 694 0.95 60.65 -7.47
C ASN A 694 0.86 59.83 -6.17
N MET A 695 1.67 60.16 -5.17
CA MET A 695 1.58 59.58 -3.83
C MET A 695 0.71 60.46 -2.94
N THR A 696 -0.16 59.83 -2.15
CA THR A 696 -1.00 60.51 -1.14
C THR A 696 -0.26 60.71 0.19
N GLU A 697 0.75 59.88 0.46
CA GLU A 697 1.68 60.02 1.60
C GLU A 697 3.13 60.02 1.13
N ALA A 698 4.02 60.65 1.92
CA ALA A 698 5.45 60.61 1.63
C ALA A 698 6.01 59.17 1.68
N LEU A 699 6.92 58.86 0.77
CA LEU A 699 7.60 57.57 0.68
C LEU A 699 8.38 57.26 1.98
N LYS A 700 8.02 56.17 2.65
CA LYS A 700 8.71 55.67 3.85
C LYS A 700 9.73 54.61 3.43
N ARG A 701 11.01 54.90 3.68
CA ARG A 701 12.13 54.00 3.39
C ARG A 701 12.71 53.42 4.66
N SER A 702 12.88 52.11 4.70
CA SER A 702 13.55 51.42 5.80
C SER A 702 14.69 50.56 5.26
N PHE A 703 15.72 50.35 6.07
CA PHE A 703 16.80 49.43 5.75
C PHE A 703 17.22 48.66 7.00
N THR A 704 17.56 47.39 6.82
CA THR A 704 18.11 46.54 7.86
C THR A 704 19.63 46.53 7.78
N LEU A 705 20.30 46.76 8.91
CA LEU A 705 21.74 46.61 9.03
C LEU A 705 22.07 45.13 9.32
N PRO A 706 23.17 44.59 8.73
CA PRO A 706 23.61 43.24 9.06
C PRO A 706 23.83 43.04 10.56
N SER A 707 23.29 41.96 11.10
CA SER A 707 23.39 41.51 12.50
C SER A 707 24.13 40.17 12.58
N PRO A 708 24.85 39.85 13.67
CA PRO A 708 25.44 38.52 13.88
C PRO A 708 24.42 37.37 13.88
N ASP A 709 23.15 37.67 14.19
CA ASP A 709 22.05 36.69 14.19
C ASP A 709 21.40 36.50 12.80
N ASP A 710 21.83 37.26 11.79
CA ASP A 710 21.33 37.09 10.42
C ASP A 710 21.81 35.78 9.82
N TYR A 711 21.02 35.23 8.90
CA TYR A 711 21.40 34.00 8.21
C TYR A 711 22.64 34.22 7.33
N ASP A 712 23.73 33.54 7.66
CA ASP A 712 24.96 33.46 6.86
C ASP A 712 25.04 32.14 6.08
N GLY A 713 23.92 31.43 5.95
CA GLY A 713 23.83 30.23 5.13
C GLY A 713 22.38 29.78 4.94
N VAL A 714 22.14 29.06 3.84
CA VAL A 714 20.89 28.33 3.60
C VAL A 714 21.23 26.90 3.25
N ASP A 715 20.59 25.93 3.90
CA ASP A 715 20.76 24.51 3.61
C ASP A 715 19.47 23.96 3.02
N ILE A 716 19.59 23.38 1.83
CA ILE A 716 18.44 22.83 1.10
C ILE A 716 18.44 21.32 1.22
N LYS A 717 17.42 20.79 1.88
CA LYS A 717 17.11 19.36 1.89
C LYS A 717 16.26 19.01 0.67
N TYR A 718 16.70 18.04 -0.12
CA TYR A 718 16.04 17.60 -1.35
C TYR A 718 16.18 16.08 -1.52
N THR A 719 15.33 15.43 -2.33
CA THR A 719 15.45 13.99 -2.60
C THR A 719 16.18 13.77 -3.94
N ASP A 720 17.37 13.18 -3.94
CA ASP A 720 18.18 13.03 -5.16
C ASP A 720 17.56 12.03 -6.18
N GLU A 721 17.57 12.38 -7.47
CA GLU A 721 16.96 11.57 -8.53
C GLU A 721 17.70 10.25 -8.84
N LYS A 722 18.94 10.07 -8.37
CA LYS A 722 19.76 8.87 -8.58
C LYS A 722 19.68 7.94 -7.38
N THR A 723 19.88 8.48 -6.17
CA THR A 723 19.89 7.69 -4.93
C THR A 723 18.49 7.49 -4.36
N TYR A 724 17.54 8.38 -4.68
CA TYR A 724 16.22 8.48 -4.07
C TYR A 724 16.26 8.63 -2.55
N ALA A 725 17.39 9.12 -2.03
CA ALA A 725 17.59 9.46 -0.63
C ALA A 725 17.51 10.97 -0.45
N ASP A 726 17.15 11.38 0.77
CA ASP A 726 17.22 12.78 1.14
C ASP A 726 18.68 13.18 1.32
N GLU A 727 19.08 14.22 0.60
CA GLU A 727 20.39 14.83 0.66
C GLU A 727 20.25 16.31 1.04
N THR A 728 21.35 16.94 1.43
CA THR A 728 21.38 18.36 1.77
C THR A 728 22.49 19.05 1.01
N VAL A 729 22.17 20.17 0.37
CA VAL A 729 23.13 21.01 -0.34
C VAL A 729 23.23 22.36 0.36
N LYS A 730 24.46 22.77 0.66
CA LYS A 730 24.79 24.00 1.39
C LYS A 730 24.94 25.15 0.42
N CYS A 731 24.26 26.25 0.72
CA CYS A 731 24.26 27.46 -0.08
C CYS A 731 24.94 28.56 0.74
N ARG A 732 26.13 28.98 0.30
CA ARG A 732 27.02 29.93 0.98
C ARG A 732 27.55 30.96 -0.02
N LEU A 733 27.58 32.22 0.38
CA LEU A 733 28.26 33.30 -0.33
C LEU A 733 29.75 33.34 0.06
N PRO A 734 30.63 33.94 -0.77
CA PRO A 734 32.01 34.15 -0.39
C PRO A 734 32.13 34.93 0.93
N GLY A 735 32.74 34.32 1.94
CA GLY A 735 32.91 34.89 3.28
C GLY A 735 31.88 34.42 4.32
N ASP A 736 30.87 33.64 3.92
CA ASP A 736 29.95 32.99 4.86
C ASP A 736 30.65 31.88 5.66
N GLU A 737 30.54 31.92 6.98
CA GLU A 737 31.10 30.89 7.87
C GLU A 737 30.09 29.76 8.16
N GLY A 738 28.79 30.03 7.99
CA GLY A 738 27.71 29.08 8.26
C GLY A 738 27.38 28.92 9.74
N ASN A 739 27.52 30.00 10.52
CA ASN A 739 27.23 30.04 11.95
C ASN A 739 25.72 30.01 12.24
N THR A 740 24.91 30.67 11.41
CA THR A 740 23.44 30.75 11.52
C THR A 740 22.81 30.36 10.18
N VAL A 741 22.40 29.11 10.07
CA VAL A 741 21.91 28.53 8.81
C VAL A 741 20.40 28.36 8.82
N LYS A 742 19.75 28.76 7.72
CA LYS A 742 18.33 28.45 7.49
C LYS A 742 18.19 27.13 6.74
N GLU A 743 17.62 26.13 7.38
CA GLU A 743 17.24 24.89 6.70
C GLU A 743 15.89 25.03 5.99
N ILE A 744 15.81 24.57 4.73
CA ILE A 744 14.61 24.55 3.91
C ILE A 744 14.50 23.17 3.25
N THR A 745 13.33 22.54 3.31
CA THR A 745 13.04 21.32 2.56
C THR A 745 12.31 21.68 1.29
N LEU A 746 12.82 21.25 0.13
CA LEU A 746 12.17 21.42 -1.16
C LEU A 746 11.52 20.12 -1.60
N ASN A 747 10.19 20.11 -1.63
CA ASN A 747 9.42 19.01 -2.19
C ASN A 747 9.54 19.02 -3.73
N GLY A 748 9.75 17.85 -4.32
CA GLY A 748 9.72 17.67 -5.77
C GLY A 748 10.91 18.17 -6.58
N VAL A 749 11.86 18.88 -5.97
CA VAL A 749 13.13 19.23 -6.59
C VAL A 749 14.11 18.08 -6.36
N THR A 750 14.51 17.40 -7.43
CA THR A 750 15.33 16.19 -7.33
C THR A 750 16.76 16.33 -7.86
N ASN A 751 17.07 17.46 -8.50
CA ASN A 751 18.38 17.76 -9.04
C ASN A 751 19.20 18.65 -8.08
N ARG A 752 20.44 18.24 -7.77
CA ARG A 752 21.36 18.96 -6.87
C ARG A 752 21.59 20.42 -7.25
N ASP A 753 21.90 20.67 -8.51
CA ASP A 753 22.17 22.04 -8.99
C ASP A 753 20.93 22.91 -8.86
N ARG A 754 19.75 22.34 -9.12
CA ARG A 754 18.49 23.05 -8.95
C ARG A 754 18.22 23.41 -7.50
N ALA A 755 18.38 22.45 -6.58
CA ALA A 755 18.26 22.68 -5.15
C ALA A 755 19.21 23.80 -4.68
N TRP A 756 20.46 23.75 -5.10
CA TRP A 756 21.46 24.77 -4.77
C TRP A 756 21.12 26.15 -5.34
N ARG A 757 20.67 26.25 -6.60
CA ARG A 757 20.23 27.53 -7.19
C ARG A 757 19.12 28.18 -6.37
N ILE A 758 18.14 27.40 -5.93
CA ILE A 758 17.03 27.88 -5.09
C ILE A 758 17.55 28.37 -3.72
N GLY A 759 18.46 27.61 -3.10
CA GLY A 759 19.06 28.04 -1.83
C GLY A 759 19.98 29.25 -1.96
N MET A 760 20.75 29.38 -3.05
CA MET A 760 21.57 30.56 -3.32
C MET A 760 20.73 31.80 -3.60
N ARG A 761 19.63 31.66 -4.35
CA ARG A 761 18.65 32.75 -4.51
C ARG A 761 18.19 33.25 -3.15
N ARG A 762 17.80 32.33 -2.28
CA ARG A 762 17.34 32.64 -0.93
C ARG A 762 18.41 33.30 -0.06
N ARG A 763 19.64 32.78 -0.10
CA ARG A 763 20.78 33.36 0.64
C ARG A 763 21.07 34.79 0.18
N ARG A 764 21.01 35.04 -1.14
CA ARG A 764 21.25 36.36 -1.74
C ARG A 764 20.13 37.34 -1.45
N GLU A 765 18.88 36.90 -1.34
CA GLU A 765 17.78 37.72 -0.84
C GLU A 765 18.09 38.25 0.56
N TYR A 766 18.50 37.38 1.50
CA TYR A 766 18.90 37.82 2.85
C TYR A 766 20.09 38.78 2.84
N ALA A 767 21.06 38.61 1.91
CA ALA A 767 22.24 39.47 1.83
C ALA A 767 21.98 40.85 1.22
N TYR A 768 21.16 40.92 0.17
CA TYR A 768 21.11 42.09 -0.71
C TYR A 768 19.76 42.81 -0.71
N ARG A 769 18.67 42.12 -0.35
CA ARG A 769 17.32 42.71 -0.31
C ARG A 769 17.00 43.27 1.07
N THR A 770 17.82 44.23 1.53
CA THR A 770 17.75 44.80 2.89
C THR A 770 16.91 46.08 3.00
N LYS A 771 16.42 46.60 1.86
CA LYS A 771 15.67 47.87 1.80
C LYS A 771 14.19 47.59 1.56
N SER A 772 13.32 48.26 2.30
CA SER A 772 11.87 48.28 2.09
C SER A 772 11.34 49.69 1.87
N TYR A 773 10.22 49.77 1.17
CA TYR A 773 9.58 50.98 0.70
C TYR A 773 8.08 50.85 0.99
N ASN A 774 7.48 51.87 1.59
CA ASN A 774 6.05 51.94 1.82
C ASN A 774 5.54 53.29 1.33
N PHE A 775 4.47 53.29 0.55
CA PHE A 775 3.85 54.50 0.02
C PHE A 775 2.38 54.23 -0.23
N SER A 776 1.61 55.31 -0.37
CA SER A 776 0.19 55.26 -0.65
C SER A 776 -0.08 56.08 -1.90
N THR A 777 -1.01 55.63 -2.73
CA THR A 777 -1.51 56.37 -3.90
C THR A 777 -3.02 56.46 -3.83
N GLU A 778 -3.64 57.17 -4.77
CA GLU A 778 -5.07 56.99 -5.04
C GLU A 778 -5.31 55.59 -5.67
N LEU A 779 -5.84 55.51 -6.89
CA LEU A 779 -6.04 54.24 -7.59
C LEU A 779 -4.85 53.83 -8.47
N ALA A 780 -3.80 54.66 -8.54
CA ALA A 780 -2.67 54.46 -9.45
C ALA A 780 -1.94 53.14 -9.19
N ALA A 781 -1.75 52.75 -7.92
CA ALA A 781 -1.07 51.52 -7.55
C ALA A 781 -1.79 50.24 -7.99
N LEU A 782 -3.09 50.30 -8.29
CA LEU A 782 -3.85 49.15 -8.80
C LEU A 782 -3.43 48.72 -10.23
N ASN A 783 -2.54 49.49 -10.87
CA ASN A 783 -1.88 49.11 -12.13
C ASN A 783 -0.63 48.26 -11.93
N SER A 784 -0.16 48.09 -10.69
CA SER A 784 0.91 47.17 -10.31
C SER A 784 0.34 45.84 -9.83
N GLY A 785 1.17 44.81 -9.87
CA GLY A 785 0.84 43.48 -9.37
C GLY A 785 1.93 42.97 -8.44
N TYR A 786 1.71 41.81 -7.83
CA TYR A 786 2.75 41.19 -7.00
C TYR A 786 4.05 40.98 -7.79
N LEU A 787 5.17 41.36 -7.20
CA LEU A 787 6.51 41.43 -7.77
C LEU A 787 6.61 42.20 -9.09
N SER A 788 5.74 43.18 -9.39
CA SER A 788 5.99 44.11 -10.50
C SER A 788 7.27 44.90 -10.26
N TYR A 789 8.07 45.09 -11.32
CA TYR A 789 9.34 45.81 -11.24
C TYR A 789 9.11 47.27 -11.58
N ASP A 790 9.00 48.09 -10.55
CA ASP A 790 8.55 49.47 -10.65
C ASP A 790 9.63 50.44 -10.17
N VAL A 791 9.43 51.73 -10.39
CA VAL A 791 10.33 52.79 -9.92
C VAL A 791 9.58 53.74 -8.99
N VAL A 792 10.17 54.00 -7.82
CA VAL A 792 9.64 54.95 -6.84
C VAL A 792 10.65 56.07 -6.58
N ALA A 793 10.19 57.28 -6.30
CA ALA A 793 11.05 58.40 -5.92
C ALA A 793 10.50 59.13 -4.68
N ASP A 794 11.41 59.74 -3.92
CA ASP A 794 11.10 60.70 -2.86
C ASP A 794 11.53 62.12 -3.29
N ASP A 795 11.36 63.09 -2.41
CA ASP A 795 11.79 64.48 -2.57
C ASP A 795 13.19 64.74 -1.96
N VAL A 796 13.97 63.69 -1.70
CA VAL A 796 15.26 63.81 -0.99
C VAL A 796 16.36 64.34 -1.94
N PRO A 797 17.04 65.45 -1.58
CA PRO A 797 18.13 65.99 -2.38
C PRO A 797 19.25 64.97 -2.65
N GLY A 798 19.75 64.92 -3.89
CA GLY A 798 20.82 64.03 -4.31
C GLY A 798 20.36 62.69 -4.89
N TYR A 799 19.05 62.43 -4.93
CA TYR A 799 18.39 61.37 -5.71
C TYR A 799 17.59 61.98 -6.88
N ALA A 800 16.62 61.23 -7.42
CA ALA A 800 15.82 61.66 -8.55
C ALA A 800 14.98 62.88 -8.18
N GLN A 801 15.09 63.94 -8.96
CA GLN A 801 14.23 65.10 -8.88
C GLN A 801 12.89 64.78 -9.54
N SER A 802 11.79 64.89 -8.80
CA SER A 802 10.45 64.78 -9.36
C SER A 802 9.93 66.13 -9.83
N ALA A 803 9.34 66.16 -11.03
CA ALA A 803 8.67 67.33 -11.59
C ALA A 803 7.51 66.91 -12.51
N ILE A 804 6.75 67.88 -13.00
CA ILE A 804 5.73 67.70 -14.04
C ILE A 804 6.31 68.09 -15.40
N LEU A 805 5.98 67.35 -16.45
CA LEU A 805 6.25 67.73 -17.83
C LEU A 805 5.19 68.75 -18.28
N GLU A 806 5.57 70.01 -18.39
CA GLU A 806 4.63 71.09 -18.74
C GLU A 806 4.38 71.18 -20.24
N ASP A 807 5.41 70.92 -21.04
CA ASP A 807 5.35 70.97 -22.49
C ASP A 807 6.44 70.09 -23.12
N PHE A 808 6.24 69.68 -24.37
CA PHE A 808 7.25 68.98 -25.15
C PHE A 808 7.21 69.40 -26.62
N MET A 809 8.37 69.41 -27.26
CA MET A 809 8.50 69.69 -28.69
C MET A 809 9.36 68.61 -29.35
N ALA A 810 8.76 67.85 -30.26
CA ALA A 810 9.50 66.91 -31.11
C ALA A 810 10.20 67.68 -32.24
N ILE A 811 11.50 67.43 -32.42
CA ILE A 811 12.36 68.03 -33.44
C ILE A 811 13.22 66.91 -34.05
N ASP A 812 12.90 66.50 -35.28
CA ASP A 812 13.64 65.54 -36.14
C ASP A 812 14.69 64.65 -35.42
N GLY A 813 14.23 63.58 -34.77
CA GLY A 813 15.11 62.62 -34.06
C GLY A 813 15.34 62.91 -32.57
N MET A 814 14.80 64.01 -32.04
CA MET A 814 14.95 64.46 -30.65
C MET A 814 13.66 65.05 -30.10
N SER A 815 13.55 65.09 -28.77
CA SER A 815 12.48 65.82 -28.07
C SER A 815 13.08 66.83 -27.09
N VAL A 816 12.57 68.06 -27.10
CA VAL A 816 12.80 69.06 -26.06
C VAL A 816 11.68 68.92 -25.03
N LEU A 817 12.05 68.73 -23.76
CA LEU A 817 11.11 68.62 -22.65
C LEU A 817 11.20 69.87 -21.77
N VAL A 818 10.05 70.36 -21.29
CA VAL A 818 9.95 71.49 -20.35
C VAL A 818 9.50 70.98 -18.98
N SER A 819 10.36 71.15 -17.98
CA SER A 819 10.12 70.75 -16.59
C SER A 819 9.46 71.87 -15.80
N SER A 820 8.56 71.53 -14.87
CA SER A 820 7.98 72.49 -13.92
C SER A 820 8.97 73.00 -12.86
N GLU A 821 10.06 72.28 -12.63
CA GLU A 821 11.09 72.58 -11.62
C GLU A 821 12.47 72.79 -12.28
N PRO A 822 13.34 73.65 -11.71
CA PRO A 822 14.70 73.85 -12.22
C PRO A 822 15.55 72.60 -12.01
N LEU A 823 16.09 72.05 -13.10
CA LEU A 823 16.84 70.81 -13.19
C LEU A 823 18.23 70.92 -12.56
N GLN A 824 18.53 70.04 -11.61
CA GLN A 824 19.80 70.00 -10.89
C GLN A 824 20.83 69.09 -11.58
N TRP A 825 21.72 69.69 -12.38
CA TRP A 825 22.77 68.97 -13.10
C TRP A 825 24.04 68.81 -12.25
N GLN A 826 24.55 67.58 -12.19
CA GLN A 826 25.86 67.25 -11.59
C GLN A 826 26.96 67.25 -12.66
N GLU A 827 28.08 67.92 -12.38
CA GLU A 827 29.26 67.91 -13.25
C GLU A 827 29.80 66.48 -13.46
N ASP A 828 30.28 66.18 -14.66
CA ASP A 828 30.85 64.89 -15.06
C ASP A 828 29.95 63.66 -14.86
N GLN A 829 28.62 63.84 -14.75
CA GLN A 829 27.65 62.75 -14.66
C GLN A 829 26.66 62.77 -15.82
N GLN A 830 26.41 61.60 -16.41
CA GLN A 830 25.33 61.42 -17.37
C GLN A 830 23.98 61.43 -16.65
N HIS A 831 23.11 62.34 -17.05
CA HIS A 831 21.75 62.43 -16.54
C HIS A 831 20.78 61.73 -17.47
N VAL A 832 19.70 61.27 -16.86
CA VAL A 832 18.57 60.67 -17.54
C VAL A 832 17.27 61.21 -16.98
N VAL A 833 16.23 61.07 -17.78
CA VAL A 833 14.84 61.33 -17.38
C VAL A 833 14.01 60.08 -17.60
N LEU A 834 13.17 59.77 -16.62
CA LEU A 834 12.06 58.83 -16.78
C LEU A 834 10.78 59.63 -16.92
N LEU A 835 9.86 59.18 -17.75
CA LEU A 835 8.56 59.81 -17.96
C LEU A 835 7.44 58.82 -17.65
N ARG A 836 6.41 59.29 -16.94
CA ARG A 836 5.19 58.53 -16.70
C ARG A 836 4.22 58.70 -17.87
N ARG A 837 3.75 57.59 -18.43
CA ARG A 837 2.69 57.58 -19.46
C ARG A 837 1.31 57.77 -18.83
N PRO A 838 0.28 58.14 -19.63
CA PRO A 838 -1.09 58.24 -19.15
C PRO A 838 -1.65 56.96 -18.50
N ASN A 839 -1.19 55.78 -18.92
CA ASN A 839 -1.58 54.49 -18.31
C ASN A 839 -0.75 54.11 -17.07
N GLY A 840 0.07 55.03 -16.55
CA GLY A 840 0.96 54.83 -15.42
C GLY A 840 2.33 54.27 -15.76
N SER A 841 2.51 53.66 -16.94
CA SER A 841 3.74 52.94 -17.24
C SER A 841 4.92 53.88 -17.46
N THR A 842 6.12 53.36 -17.27
CA THR A 842 7.35 54.15 -17.33
C THR A 842 7.94 54.14 -18.74
N SER A 843 8.37 55.30 -19.22
CA SER A 843 9.19 55.48 -20.41
C SER A 843 10.59 55.95 -20.00
N GLY A 844 11.63 55.38 -20.61
CA GLY A 844 13.04 55.65 -20.30
C GLY A 844 13.71 54.53 -19.49
N PRO A 845 14.92 54.77 -18.95
CA PRO A 845 15.60 56.06 -18.81
C PRO A 845 16.11 56.63 -20.13
N TRP A 846 15.77 57.89 -20.42
CA TRP A 846 16.24 58.61 -21.59
C TRP A 846 17.47 59.46 -21.27
N PRO A 847 18.60 59.30 -21.99
CA PRO A 847 19.74 60.21 -21.88
C PRO A 847 19.32 61.67 -22.09
N ALA A 848 19.57 62.51 -21.10
CA ALA A 848 19.18 63.92 -21.10
C ALA A 848 20.40 64.82 -21.24
N SER A 849 20.30 65.84 -22.09
CA SER A 849 21.30 66.91 -22.23
C SER A 849 20.71 68.27 -21.83
N LYS A 850 21.50 69.10 -21.15
CA LYS A 850 21.07 70.41 -20.66
C LYS A 850 20.84 71.38 -21.82
N LEU A 851 19.68 72.02 -21.87
CA LEU A 851 19.43 73.20 -22.71
C LEU A 851 19.48 74.47 -21.86
N ASP A 852 18.76 74.50 -20.74
CA ASP A 852 18.85 75.51 -19.69
C ASP A 852 18.40 74.91 -18.34
N ASP A 853 17.98 75.76 -17.41
CA ASP A 853 17.58 75.33 -16.07
C ASP A 853 16.23 74.61 -16.05
N TYR A 854 15.33 74.80 -17.03
CA TYR A 854 14.01 74.14 -17.07
C TYR A 854 13.84 73.20 -18.27
N ARG A 855 14.74 73.29 -19.27
CA ARG A 855 14.62 72.53 -20.51
C ARG A 855 15.78 71.55 -20.70
N MET A 856 15.42 70.35 -21.15
CA MET A 856 16.37 69.30 -21.54
C MET A 856 16.06 68.77 -22.93
N THR A 857 17.06 68.19 -23.60
CA THR A 857 16.88 67.44 -24.84
C THR A 857 17.11 65.95 -24.60
N ILE A 858 16.25 65.12 -25.17
CA ILE A 858 16.36 63.65 -25.22
C ILE A 858 16.23 63.17 -26.67
N GLY A 859 16.42 61.86 -26.91
CA GLY A 859 16.12 61.24 -28.20
C GLY A 859 14.62 61.20 -28.52
N ASP A 860 14.25 60.48 -29.58
CA ASP A 860 12.86 60.26 -29.94
C ASP A 860 12.09 59.54 -28.82
N LEU A 861 11.00 60.16 -28.37
CA LEU A 861 10.08 59.54 -27.42
C LEU A 861 9.34 58.36 -28.06
N ASP A 862 9.12 57.32 -27.27
CA ASP A 862 8.34 56.14 -27.66
C ASP A 862 6.83 56.29 -27.43
N PHE A 863 6.37 57.50 -27.07
CA PHE A 863 4.97 57.91 -27.00
C PHE A 863 4.82 59.41 -27.20
N VAL A 864 3.58 59.85 -27.34
CA VAL A 864 3.19 61.26 -27.34
C VAL A 864 2.71 61.62 -25.93
N PRO A 865 3.43 62.48 -25.19
CA PRO A 865 2.97 62.99 -23.90
C PRO A 865 1.69 63.83 -24.05
N ASP A 866 0.76 63.73 -23.10
CA ASP A 866 -0.44 64.55 -23.04
C ASP A 866 -0.24 65.69 -22.03
N THR A 867 0.11 66.87 -22.51
CA THR A 867 0.30 68.08 -21.68
C THR A 867 -0.91 69.02 -21.75
N SER A 868 -2.10 68.51 -22.11
CA SER A 868 -3.33 69.31 -22.21
C SER A 868 -3.90 69.74 -20.85
N TRP A 869 -3.51 69.06 -19.77
CA TRP A 869 -4.08 69.17 -18.42
C TRP A 869 -5.55 68.73 -18.30
N GLU A 870 -6.11 68.07 -19.32
CA GLU A 870 -7.43 67.44 -19.22
C GLU A 870 -7.38 66.10 -18.45
N ILE A 871 -6.19 65.49 -18.41
CA ILE A 871 -5.85 64.33 -17.58
C ILE A 871 -4.63 64.68 -16.70
N ASP A 872 -4.30 63.77 -15.78
CA ASP A 872 -3.08 63.84 -14.98
C ASP A 872 -1.84 64.01 -15.88
N PRO A 873 -1.11 65.14 -15.80
CA PRO A 873 -0.01 65.41 -16.72
C PRO A 873 1.16 64.44 -16.48
N PRO A 874 2.01 64.18 -17.50
CA PRO A 874 3.14 63.27 -17.36
C PRO A 874 4.10 63.73 -16.26
N HIS A 875 4.41 62.81 -15.34
CA HIS A 875 5.43 63.03 -14.33
C HIS A 875 6.80 62.75 -14.93
N LEU A 876 7.81 63.51 -14.52
CA LEU A 876 9.20 63.24 -14.85
C LEU A 876 10.04 63.01 -13.60
N LEU A 877 10.95 62.03 -13.68
CA LEU A 877 12.00 61.80 -12.69
C LEU A 877 13.35 62.04 -13.35
N PHE A 878 14.05 63.08 -12.92
CA PHE A 878 15.34 63.49 -13.47
C PHE A 878 16.48 63.17 -12.50
N GLY A 879 17.53 62.51 -12.96
CA GLY A 879 18.67 62.19 -12.10
C GLY A 879 19.83 61.57 -12.87
N THR A 880 20.86 61.08 -12.18
CA THR A 880 21.94 60.32 -12.84
C THR A 880 21.47 58.91 -13.16
N MET A 881 22.18 58.19 -14.05
CA MET A 881 21.87 56.78 -14.37
C MET A 881 21.69 55.86 -13.15
N LYS A 882 22.39 56.13 -12.04
CA LYS A 882 22.32 55.33 -10.80
C LYS A 882 21.31 55.86 -9.78
N ARG A 883 20.74 57.04 -10.00
CA ARG A 883 19.89 57.76 -9.04
C ARG A 883 18.67 58.41 -9.71
N SER A 884 18.19 57.86 -10.82
CA SER A 884 16.97 58.31 -11.51
C SER A 884 15.68 57.79 -10.88
N GLY A 885 15.79 56.95 -9.84
CA GLY A 885 14.71 56.48 -8.99
C GLY A 885 15.19 55.28 -8.16
N TYR A 886 14.33 54.78 -7.27
CA TYR A 886 14.55 53.54 -6.54
C TYR A 886 13.86 52.40 -7.29
N PRO A 887 14.63 51.44 -7.84
CA PRO A 887 14.06 50.25 -8.43
C PRO A 887 13.49 49.35 -7.32
N VAL A 888 12.22 48.97 -7.43
CA VAL A 888 11.51 48.18 -6.41
C VAL A 888 10.76 47.01 -7.02
N LEU A 889 10.47 46.02 -6.17
CA LEU A 889 9.53 44.94 -6.44
C LEU A 889 8.35 45.10 -5.48
N ILE A 890 7.14 45.19 -6.02
CA ILE A 890 5.93 45.33 -5.20
C ILE A 890 5.66 44.01 -4.47
N THR A 891 5.39 44.06 -3.17
CA THR A 891 5.15 42.86 -2.34
C THR A 891 3.74 42.82 -1.76
N SER A 892 3.09 43.98 -1.62
CA SER A 892 1.68 44.05 -1.23
C SER A 892 1.03 45.30 -1.84
N ILE A 893 -0.25 45.18 -2.19
CA ILE A 893 -1.13 46.30 -2.56
C ILE A 893 -2.44 46.09 -1.81
N GLU A 894 -2.77 47.00 -0.91
CA GLU A 894 -3.99 46.96 -0.10
C GLU A 894 -4.94 48.06 -0.58
N PRO A 895 -6.03 47.71 -1.31
CA PRO A 895 -6.99 48.68 -1.79
C PRO A 895 -7.89 49.18 -0.65
N GLY A 896 -7.99 50.51 -0.51
CA GLY A 896 -8.99 51.22 0.26
C GLY A 896 -10.18 51.68 -0.60
N GLU A 897 -10.98 52.62 -0.08
CA GLU A 897 -12.15 53.16 -0.81
C GLU A 897 -11.74 53.99 -2.04
N TYR A 898 -10.71 54.82 -1.90
CA TYR A 898 -10.14 55.66 -2.97
C TYR A 898 -8.61 55.71 -2.94
N THR A 899 -7.98 54.84 -2.14
CA THR A 899 -6.53 54.79 -1.94
C THR A 899 -6.03 53.37 -2.16
N ALA A 900 -4.72 53.24 -2.37
CA ALA A 900 -4.04 51.95 -2.38
C ALA A 900 -2.72 52.09 -1.65
N ASP A 901 -2.58 51.34 -0.56
CA ASP A 901 -1.38 51.26 0.25
C ASP A 901 -0.46 50.18 -0.33
N VAL A 902 0.83 50.50 -0.44
CA VAL A 902 1.80 49.67 -1.16
C VAL A 902 3.00 49.38 -0.27
N GLU A 903 3.35 48.10 -0.20
CA GLU A 903 4.62 47.63 0.34
C GLU A 903 5.50 47.12 -0.80
N ALA A 904 6.79 47.45 -0.76
CA ALA A 904 7.75 47.01 -1.74
C ALA A 904 9.14 46.79 -1.14
N VAL A 905 9.95 45.99 -1.85
CA VAL A 905 11.35 45.70 -1.52
C VAL A 905 12.27 46.22 -2.60
N GLY A 906 13.52 46.53 -2.24
CA GLY A 906 14.52 46.95 -3.23
C GLY A 906 14.83 45.86 -4.24
N TYR A 907 14.85 46.21 -5.53
CA TYR A 907 15.40 45.34 -6.56
C TYR A 907 16.93 45.39 -6.55
N ASP A 908 17.56 44.22 -6.58
CA ASP A 908 19.02 44.08 -6.65
C ASP A 908 19.38 42.91 -7.58
N GLU A 909 20.09 43.21 -8.67
CA GLU A 909 20.45 42.21 -9.68
C GLU A 909 21.33 41.07 -9.14
N ARG A 910 22.06 41.32 -8.03
CA ARG A 910 22.94 40.33 -7.42
C ARG A 910 22.16 39.17 -6.79
N VAL A 911 20.86 39.31 -6.59
CA VAL A 911 19.96 38.24 -6.14
C VAL A 911 19.92 37.09 -7.15
N TYR A 912 20.04 37.38 -8.45
CA TYR A 912 19.87 36.42 -9.54
C TYR A 912 21.19 35.77 -10.00
N ALA A 913 22.33 36.18 -9.44
CA ALA A 913 23.65 35.88 -9.99
C ALA A 913 23.97 34.36 -10.09
N ASP A 914 23.32 33.53 -9.27
CA ASP A 914 23.54 32.07 -9.25
C ASP A 914 22.42 31.26 -9.92
N ASP A 915 21.38 31.89 -10.46
CA ASP A 915 20.22 31.18 -11.03
C ASP A 915 20.56 30.24 -12.18
N ASN A 916 21.72 30.45 -12.82
CA ASN A 916 22.20 29.69 -13.97
C ASN A 916 23.48 28.90 -13.68
N ASN A 917 24.01 28.98 -12.46
CA ASN A 917 25.29 28.35 -12.09
C ASN A 917 25.10 26.87 -11.71
N VAL A 918 26.20 26.15 -11.57
CA VAL A 918 26.22 24.74 -11.13
C VAL A 918 26.68 24.73 -9.67
N ALA A 919 26.13 23.80 -8.87
CA ALA A 919 26.52 23.70 -7.47
C ALA A 919 28.01 23.30 -7.39
N PRO A 920 28.84 24.01 -6.60
CA PRO A 920 30.26 23.67 -6.46
C PRO A 920 30.41 22.30 -5.79
N GLU A 921 31.55 21.63 -5.94
CA GLU A 921 31.75 20.27 -5.42
C GLU A 921 31.66 20.18 -3.89
N ASP A 922 31.99 21.26 -3.18
CA ASP A 922 32.01 21.37 -1.72
C ASP A 922 30.69 21.84 -1.11
N ALA A 923 29.68 22.16 -1.94
CA ALA A 923 28.33 22.50 -1.49
C ALA A 923 27.56 21.31 -0.88
#